data_AF-A0A380VUK0-F1
#
_entry.id   AF-A0A380VUK0-F1
#
_cell.length_a   1.000
_cell.length_b   1.000
_cell.length_c   1.000
_cell.angle_alpha   90.00
_cell.angle_beta   90.00
_cell.angle_gamma   90.00
#
_symmetry.space_group_name_H-M   'P 1'
#
loop_
_entity.id
_entity.type
_entity.pdbx_description
1 polymer ?
#
loop_
_entity_poly.entity_id
_entity_poly.type
_entity_poly.pdbx_seq_one_letter_code
_entity_poly.pdbx_strand_id
1 'polypeptide(L)'
;MPKINLNETTLLPFVSRQIEQNDAFTLLNGLCQWLRADKPEQAVEKLEFFTDLLKQQPELAQAAATLICRWLCQLRLYPILVSSGILGRQGFGREMRNRLYEKLNPSFKDVNDLRDVFILLFCDRHDVEWINAISTKSWLNFLNTLDHSVSEQDRAWLYEHIRHEGLFAIKMLSIWIAAEDLEPELIRLDRTLLDADSPFVALQKEVFLWLAARRQNQYYDDSHLQVMFNQSRELVDRLQKKGSIAGSSLGVAHLLERLSQTLDRLAMLMELFSTNRVARLRVLQITKMLAEAAAKQHSISDLWKQSVKMLSRSITQHTSDHGEHYITRDKKEYFSMFYSAAGGGVLIALMALFKVYLGGMIDDKVWKGIAEGLNYGIGFTVIFMLHFTVATKQPAMTAARFAEAVERNPQGSAVNMKLAQLLVDVLRSQSIAVLGNVIVSMSVAALIAYGYAEHTGKALLDSEMVQYQLSSIDPTKGTLWFAAIAGLWLFCSGIISGYFDNRSNYLNTRMRLRQHPWLKAIFPLSVREKFADYVHDNIGSIIGNLGFGMLLGITGVIGYWLGLPLDIRHVAFSSANVGYAVVSESLGWQVLLQSICFVLMIGAVNLIVSFSLTLWIALRSRNTEIDSWREILKCLWEIIRKRPLSLFLPVQLNK
;
A
#
# COMPACT_ATOMS: atom_id res chain seq x y z
N MET A 1 -1.03 -4.29 33.30
CA MET A 1 -0.43 -3.64 34.49
C MET A 1 -1.55 -3.14 35.39
N PRO A 2 -1.37 -3.10 36.72
CA PRO A 2 -2.38 -2.57 37.62
C PRO A 2 -2.67 -1.11 37.30
N LYS A 3 -3.96 -0.75 37.34
CA LYS A 3 -4.43 0.63 37.13
C LYS A 3 -4.14 1.44 38.41
N ILE A 4 -3.38 2.51 38.29
CA ILE A 4 -3.00 3.42 39.37
C ILE A 4 -3.82 4.70 39.18
N ASN A 5 -4.80 4.93 40.05
CA ASN A 5 -5.63 6.14 40.00
C ASN A 5 -5.01 7.22 40.90
N LEU A 6 -4.37 8.21 40.30
CA LEU A 6 -3.82 9.38 41.00
C LEU A 6 -4.68 10.61 40.78
N ASN A 7 -4.72 11.47 41.77
CA ASN A 7 -5.20 12.85 41.69
C ASN A 7 -4.23 13.75 42.48
N GLU A 8 -4.49 15.05 42.53
CA GLU A 8 -3.61 16.01 43.21
C GLU A 8 -3.38 15.69 44.70
N THR A 9 -4.36 15.09 45.38
CA THR A 9 -4.26 14.77 46.82
C THR A 9 -3.56 13.44 47.11
N THR A 10 -3.65 12.46 46.19
CA THR A 10 -2.99 11.15 46.34
C THR A 10 -1.60 11.08 45.71
N LEU A 11 -1.22 12.08 44.89
CA LEU A 11 0.06 12.13 44.19
C LEU A 11 1.25 12.16 45.18
N LEU A 12 1.22 13.04 46.18
CA LEU A 12 2.31 13.18 47.14
C LEU A 12 2.53 11.89 47.97
N PRO A 13 1.51 11.30 48.63
CA PRO A 13 1.66 10.02 49.32
C PRO A 13 2.15 8.88 48.42
N PHE A 14 1.72 8.87 47.15
CA PHE A 14 2.18 7.89 46.17
C PHE A 14 3.68 8.03 45.89
N VAL A 15 4.16 9.24 45.60
CA VAL A 15 5.57 9.51 45.29
C VAL A 15 6.45 9.14 46.47
N SER A 16 6.10 9.57 47.69
CA SER A 16 6.87 9.24 48.91
C SER A 16 6.97 7.72 49.12
N ARG A 17 5.85 6.99 48.94
CA ARG A 17 5.85 5.53 49.05
C ARG A 17 6.75 4.85 48.03
N GLN A 18 6.77 5.31 46.78
CA GLN A 18 7.63 4.71 45.75
C GLN A 18 9.12 5.01 46.00
N ILE A 19 9.43 6.17 46.59
CA ILE A 19 10.77 6.51 47.05
C ILE A 19 11.22 5.55 48.16
N GLU A 20 10.39 5.33 49.17
CA GLU A 20 10.68 4.39 50.27
C GLU A 20 10.89 2.95 49.77
N GLN A 21 10.12 2.55 48.75
CA GLN A 21 10.20 1.22 48.13
C GLN A 21 11.34 1.08 47.11
N ASN A 22 12.03 2.17 46.78
CA ASN A 22 13.04 2.25 45.73
C ASN A 22 12.53 1.74 44.36
N ASP A 23 11.26 2.04 44.04
CA ASP A 23 10.58 1.57 42.82
C ASP A 23 10.35 2.72 41.82
N ALA A 24 11.41 3.02 41.07
CA ALA A 24 11.39 4.05 40.04
C ALA A 24 10.43 3.73 38.88
N PHE A 25 10.26 2.45 38.54
CA PHE A 25 9.39 2.04 37.44
C PHE A 25 7.92 2.33 37.78
N THR A 26 7.46 1.91 38.95
CA THR A 26 6.09 2.15 39.39
C THR A 26 5.81 3.64 39.57
N LEU A 27 6.79 4.42 40.05
CA LEU A 27 6.70 5.88 40.11
C LEU A 27 6.42 6.49 38.72
N LEU A 28 7.25 6.18 37.72
CA LEU A 28 7.07 6.73 36.36
C LEU A 28 5.80 6.22 35.69
N ASN A 29 5.44 4.95 35.88
CA ASN A 29 4.21 4.38 35.35
C ASN A 29 2.96 5.07 35.96
N GLY A 30 2.97 5.34 37.27
CA GLY A 30 1.92 6.11 37.93
C GLY A 30 1.79 7.52 37.36
N LEU A 31 2.90 8.22 37.17
CA LEU A 31 2.92 9.55 36.55
C LEU A 31 2.39 9.53 35.11
N CYS A 32 2.81 8.57 34.28
CA CYS A 32 2.29 8.41 32.92
C CYS A 32 0.78 8.13 32.92
N GLN A 33 0.27 7.28 33.82
CA GLN A 33 -1.16 7.03 33.96
C GLN A 33 -1.94 8.27 34.40
N TRP A 34 -1.36 9.10 35.26
CA TRP A 34 -1.97 10.35 35.71
C TRP A 34 -2.02 11.43 34.62
N LEU A 35 -0.94 11.59 33.85
CA LEU A 35 -0.87 12.49 32.69
C LEU A 35 -1.77 12.05 31.54
N ARG A 36 -1.91 10.74 31.33
CA ARG A 36 -2.83 10.15 30.36
C ARG A 36 -4.29 10.33 30.77
N ALA A 37 -4.58 10.40 32.06
CA ALA A 37 -5.95 10.53 32.53
C ALA A 37 -6.58 11.84 32.04
N ASP A 38 -7.89 11.81 31.78
CA ASP A 38 -8.68 12.96 31.30
C ASP A 38 -8.32 13.42 29.87
N LYS A 39 -8.52 14.70 29.55
CA LYS A 39 -8.30 15.23 28.20
C LYS A 39 -6.84 15.60 27.98
N PRO A 40 -6.28 15.44 26.76
CA PRO A 40 -4.87 15.73 26.47
C PRO A 40 -4.41 17.13 26.89
N GLU A 41 -5.29 18.14 26.81
CA GLU A 41 -4.96 19.52 27.16
C GLU A 41 -4.66 19.70 28.66
N GLN A 42 -5.25 18.87 29.53
CA GLN A 42 -5.04 18.91 30.98
C GLN A 42 -3.71 18.29 31.41
N ALA A 43 -3.03 17.55 30.52
CA ALA A 43 -1.73 16.97 30.82
C ALA A 43 -0.65 18.04 31.08
N VAL A 44 -0.79 19.22 30.47
CA VAL A 44 0.09 20.37 30.72
C VAL A 44 -0.04 20.84 32.16
N GLU A 45 -1.28 21.09 32.60
CA GLU A 45 -1.60 21.56 33.95
C GLU A 45 -1.13 20.57 35.02
N LYS A 46 -1.34 19.27 34.78
CA LYS A 46 -0.85 18.20 35.67
C LYS A 46 0.68 18.16 35.77
N LEU A 47 1.39 18.24 34.65
CA LEU A 47 2.86 18.27 34.68
C LEU A 47 3.39 19.50 35.41
N GLU A 48 2.76 20.66 35.19
CA GLU A 48 3.13 21.91 35.86
C GLU A 48 2.85 21.85 37.36
N PHE A 49 1.68 21.33 37.77
CA PHE A 49 1.36 21.07 39.17
C PHE A 49 2.41 20.17 39.84
N PHE A 50 2.78 19.05 39.22
CA PHE A 50 3.79 18.15 39.78
C PHE A 50 5.17 18.81 39.85
N THR A 51 5.52 19.60 38.84
CA THR A 51 6.78 20.36 38.84
C THR A 51 6.83 21.36 39.99
N ASP A 52 5.74 22.06 40.24
CA ASP A 52 5.65 23.04 41.33
C ASP A 52 5.63 22.36 42.71
N LEU A 53 4.98 21.20 42.84
CA LEU A 53 5.05 20.37 44.05
C LEU A 53 6.50 19.98 44.38
N LEU A 54 7.28 19.54 43.39
CA LEU A 54 8.70 19.22 43.59
C LEU A 54 9.51 20.46 44.02
N LYS A 55 9.24 21.63 43.44
CA LYS A 55 9.90 22.88 43.86
C LYS A 55 9.58 23.29 45.29
N GLN A 56 8.34 23.03 45.75
CA GLN A 56 7.90 23.33 47.11
C GLN A 56 8.47 22.33 48.15
N GLN A 57 8.81 21.10 47.73
CA GLN A 57 9.35 20.06 48.60
C GLN A 57 10.74 19.59 48.13
N PRO A 58 11.82 20.33 48.47
CA PRO A 58 13.16 20.06 47.95
C PRO A 58 13.71 18.68 48.35
N GLU A 59 13.39 18.19 49.56
CA GLU A 59 13.81 16.84 50.00
C GLU A 59 13.16 15.74 49.15
N LEU A 60 11.85 15.87 48.87
CA LEU A 60 11.13 14.95 47.99
C LEU A 60 11.69 15.01 46.57
N ALA A 61 11.96 16.21 46.05
CA ALA A 61 12.53 16.41 44.72
C ALA A 61 13.91 15.76 44.59
N GLN A 62 14.78 15.95 45.58
CA GLN A 62 16.09 15.32 45.62
C GLN A 62 15.99 13.79 45.67
N ALA A 63 15.11 13.25 46.52
CA ALA A 63 14.92 11.81 46.64
C ALA A 63 14.35 11.19 45.36
N ALA A 64 13.31 11.81 44.78
CA ALA A 64 12.72 11.37 43.51
C ALA A 64 13.72 11.44 42.35
N ALA A 65 14.46 12.54 42.24
CA ALA A 65 15.44 12.73 41.17
C ALA A 65 16.61 11.74 41.31
N THR A 66 17.08 11.49 42.54
CA THR A 66 18.14 10.49 42.80
C THR A 66 17.67 9.08 42.48
N LEU A 67 16.44 8.71 42.85
CA LEU A 67 15.83 7.42 42.53
C LEU A 67 15.79 7.20 41.01
N ILE A 68 15.23 8.16 40.26
CA ILE A 68 15.12 8.07 38.79
C ILE A 68 16.50 8.01 38.15
N CYS A 69 17.43 8.86 38.59
CA CYS A 69 18.80 8.93 38.07
C CYS A 69 19.52 7.59 38.22
N ARG A 70 19.54 7.03 39.43
CA ARG A 70 20.22 5.75 39.71
C ARG A 70 19.57 4.58 38.98
N TRP A 71 18.25 4.56 38.89
CA TRP A 71 17.54 3.56 38.12
C TRP A 71 17.89 3.62 36.63
N LEU A 72 17.90 4.82 36.03
CA LEU A 72 18.33 4.99 34.62
C LEU A 72 19.76 4.51 34.37
N CYS A 73 20.68 4.71 35.32
CA CYS A 73 22.04 4.17 35.25
C CYS A 73 22.13 2.63 35.28
N GLN A 74 21.09 1.95 35.78
CA GLN A 74 21.02 0.49 35.81
C GLN A 74 20.37 -0.09 34.54
N LEU A 75 19.63 0.72 33.78
CA LEU A 75 18.97 0.29 32.56
C LEU A 75 19.92 0.24 31.37
N ARG A 76 19.68 -0.70 30.47
CA ARG A 76 20.24 -0.66 29.10
C ARG A 76 19.44 0.36 28.28
N LEU A 77 20.13 1.36 27.72
CA LEU A 77 19.51 2.43 26.94
C LEU A 77 19.72 2.23 25.44
N TYR A 78 20.81 1.59 25.02
CA TYR A 78 21.10 1.41 23.60
C TYR A 78 19.99 0.69 22.80
N PRO A 79 19.23 -0.31 23.33
CA PRO A 79 18.25 -1.02 22.51
C PRO A 79 17.13 -0.11 22.00
N ILE A 80 16.68 0.86 22.81
CA ILE A 80 15.64 1.79 22.38
C ILE A 80 16.16 2.77 21.32
N LEU A 81 17.42 3.22 21.45
CA LEU A 81 18.06 4.14 20.51
C LEU A 81 18.23 3.52 19.10
N VAL A 82 18.41 2.20 19.06
CA VAL A 82 18.74 1.46 17.85
C VAL A 82 17.51 0.85 17.16
N SER A 83 16.43 0.55 17.90
CA SER A 83 15.29 -0.21 17.36
C SER A 83 13.95 0.52 17.38
N SER A 84 13.73 1.49 18.28
CA SER A 84 12.43 2.14 18.37
C SER A 84 12.19 3.10 17.21
N GLY A 85 11.02 2.98 16.58
CA GLY A 85 10.63 3.79 15.42
C GLY A 85 11.33 3.41 14.12
N ILE A 86 12.12 2.33 14.11
CA ILE A 86 12.76 1.77 12.91
C ILE A 86 12.06 0.47 12.54
N LEU A 87 11.81 0.25 11.25
CA LEU A 87 11.21 -0.98 10.75
C LEU A 87 12.03 -2.23 11.12
N GLY A 88 11.37 -3.37 11.36
CA GLY A 88 12.05 -4.60 11.78
C GLY A 88 12.80 -5.28 10.62
N ARG A 89 13.90 -6.00 10.91
CA ARG A 89 14.67 -6.72 9.87
C ARG A 89 13.90 -7.89 9.22
N GLN A 90 12.92 -8.47 9.91
CA GLN A 90 12.22 -9.69 9.49
C GLN A 90 11.18 -9.48 8.37
N GLY A 91 11.08 -8.28 7.81
CA GLY A 91 10.14 -7.91 6.76
C GLY A 91 8.70 -7.72 7.28
N PHE A 92 7.89 -7.00 6.49
CA PHE A 92 6.53 -6.60 6.84
C PHE A 92 5.63 -7.76 7.33
N GLY A 93 5.56 -8.86 6.58
CA GLY A 93 4.61 -9.94 6.90
C GLY A 93 4.88 -10.59 8.25
N ARG A 94 6.16 -10.75 8.61
CA ARG A 94 6.56 -11.29 9.90
C ARG A 94 6.33 -10.28 11.02
N GLU A 95 6.58 -8.99 10.76
CA GLU A 95 6.26 -7.92 11.71
C GLU A 95 4.76 -7.82 11.98
N MET A 96 3.92 -7.90 10.95
CA MET A 96 2.46 -7.93 11.05
C MET A 96 2.00 -9.12 11.90
N ARG A 97 2.51 -10.32 11.61
CA ARG A 97 2.22 -11.53 12.39
C ARG A 97 2.66 -11.38 13.84
N ASN A 98 3.84 -10.83 14.08
CA ASN A 98 4.35 -10.60 15.44
C ASN A 98 3.45 -9.61 16.18
N ARG A 99 3.03 -8.50 15.56
CA ARG A 99 2.10 -7.54 16.19
C ARG A 99 0.72 -8.14 16.47
N LEU A 100 0.20 -9.00 15.59
CA LEU A 100 -1.03 -9.77 15.87
C LEU A 100 -0.83 -10.72 17.05
N TYR A 101 0.29 -11.45 17.06
CA TYR A 101 0.60 -12.39 18.12
C TYR A 101 0.79 -11.69 19.47
N GLU A 102 1.47 -10.55 19.51
CA GLU A 102 1.64 -9.73 20.72
C GLU A 102 0.31 -9.26 21.32
N LYS A 103 -0.76 -9.12 20.52
CA LYS A 103 -2.10 -8.82 21.04
C LYS A 103 -2.77 -10.03 21.69
N LEU A 104 -2.47 -11.23 21.19
CA LEU A 104 -3.06 -12.48 21.70
C LEU A 104 -2.26 -13.04 22.87
N ASN A 105 -0.93 -12.97 22.78
CA ASN A 105 0.02 -13.46 23.78
C ASN A 105 1.21 -12.48 23.86
N PRO A 106 1.10 -11.41 24.66
CA PRO A 106 2.16 -10.42 24.83
C PRO A 106 3.47 -11.08 25.28
N SER A 107 4.60 -10.72 24.66
CA SER A 107 5.89 -11.22 25.13
C SER A 107 6.28 -10.60 26.47
N PHE A 108 7.08 -11.34 27.23
CA PHE A 108 7.71 -10.85 28.45
C PHE A 108 8.51 -9.57 28.17
N LYS A 109 8.34 -8.55 29.02
CA LYS A 109 9.02 -7.26 28.91
C LYS A 109 10.03 -7.14 30.05
N ASP A 110 11.31 -6.94 29.69
CA ASP A 110 12.39 -6.80 30.67
C ASP A 110 12.45 -5.36 31.20
N VAL A 111 12.14 -5.17 32.48
CA VAL A 111 12.17 -3.86 33.14
C VAL A 111 13.59 -3.28 33.28
N ASN A 112 14.63 -4.04 32.91
CA ASN A 112 16.03 -3.57 32.82
C ASN A 112 16.42 -3.09 31.41
N ASP A 113 15.50 -3.11 30.44
CA ASP A 113 15.67 -2.57 29.09
C ASP A 113 14.76 -1.36 28.89
N LEU A 114 15.34 -0.19 28.61
CA LEU A 114 14.56 1.04 28.44
C LEU A 114 13.54 0.94 27.30
N ARG A 115 13.81 0.12 26.26
CA ARG A 115 12.85 -0.12 25.18
C ARG A 115 11.57 -0.74 25.71
N ASP A 116 11.72 -1.76 26.54
CA ASP A 116 10.61 -2.52 27.09
C ASP A 116 9.88 -1.68 28.15
N VAL A 117 10.61 -0.88 28.94
CA VAL A 117 10.04 0.15 29.81
C VAL A 117 9.16 1.13 29.03
N PHE A 118 9.62 1.67 27.89
CA PHE A 118 8.83 2.60 27.08
C PHE A 118 7.54 1.95 26.56
N ILE A 119 7.59 0.69 26.13
CA ILE A 119 6.41 -0.07 25.71
C ILE A 119 5.40 -0.19 26.86
N LEU A 120 5.88 -0.38 28.09
CA LEU A 120 5.02 -0.49 29.28
C LEU A 120 4.46 0.87 29.72
N LEU A 121 5.26 1.94 29.65
CA LEU A 121 4.85 3.30 30.01
C LEU A 121 3.87 3.91 29.00
N PHE A 122 4.14 3.74 27.71
CA PHE A 122 3.37 4.32 26.58
C PHE A 122 2.54 3.25 25.87
N CYS A 123 1.68 2.57 26.62
CA CYS A 123 0.94 1.39 26.16
C CYS A 123 -0.30 1.70 25.30
N ASP A 124 -0.75 2.96 25.21
CA ASP A 124 -1.91 3.36 24.41
C ASP A 124 -1.49 4.13 23.15
N ARG A 125 -2.12 3.83 22.01
CA ARG A 125 -1.87 4.56 20.76
C ARG A 125 -2.17 6.07 20.87
N HIS A 126 -3.10 6.45 21.74
CA HIS A 126 -3.49 7.85 21.96
C HIS A 126 -2.52 8.57 22.92
N ASP A 127 -1.50 7.88 23.46
CA ASP A 127 -0.48 8.53 24.28
C ASP A 127 0.25 9.65 23.52
N VAL A 128 0.32 9.52 22.18
CA VAL A 128 0.85 10.55 21.29
C VAL A 128 0.12 11.89 21.49
N GLU A 129 -1.16 11.89 21.83
CA GLU A 129 -1.97 13.11 21.97
C GLU A 129 -1.54 13.94 23.18
N TRP A 130 -1.47 13.35 24.37
CA TRP A 130 -1.06 14.08 25.58
C TRP A 130 0.44 14.42 25.58
N ILE A 131 1.30 13.55 25.03
CA ILE A 131 2.74 13.83 24.86
C ILE A 131 2.95 15.07 23.99
N ASN A 132 2.11 15.24 22.95
CA ASN A 132 2.16 16.40 22.06
C ASN A 132 1.48 17.64 22.62
N ALA A 133 0.45 17.49 23.46
CA ALA A 133 -0.22 18.59 24.13
C ALA A 133 0.72 19.32 25.11
N ILE A 134 1.62 18.59 25.79
CA ILE A 134 2.60 19.19 26.71
C ILE A 134 3.64 20.01 25.93
N SER A 135 3.73 21.30 26.28
CA SER A 135 4.67 22.22 25.65
C SER A 135 6.14 21.83 25.91
N THR A 136 7.02 22.11 24.95
CA THR A 136 8.47 21.90 25.13
C THR A 136 9.01 22.67 26.34
N LYS A 137 8.44 23.85 26.65
CA LYS A 137 8.81 24.65 27.81
C LYS A 137 8.46 23.94 29.12
N SER A 138 7.26 23.38 29.24
CA SER A 138 6.80 22.69 30.45
C SER A 138 7.62 21.42 30.69
N TRP A 139 7.93 20.65 29.64
CA TRP A 139 8.87 19.52 29.72
C TRP A 139 10.26 19.92 30.19
N LEU A 140 10.84 20.99 29.63
CA LEU A 140 12.16 21.46 30.04
C LEU A 140 12.16 21.97 31.49
N ASN A 141 11.09 22.65 31.94
CA ASN A 141 10.94 23.09 33.32
C ASN A 141 10.94 21.90 34.30
N PHE A 142 10.20 20.84 33.98
CA PHE A 142 10.19 19.60 34.76
C PHE A 142 11.58 18.94 34.80
N LEU A 143 12.20 18.73 33.64
CA LEU A 143 13.53 18.12 33.54
C LEU A 143 14.61 18.93 34.26
N ASN A 144 14.57 20.27 34.16
CA ASN A 144 15.49 21.14 34.88
C ASN A 144 15.29 21.04 36.39
N THR A 145 14.04 20.94 36.86
CA THR A 145 13.72 20.79 38.28
C THR A 145 14.33 19.51 38.84
N LEU A 146 14.24 18.40 38.11
CA LEU A 146 14.90 17.14 38.48
C LEU A 146 16.43 17.27 38.43
N ASP A 147 17.00 17.74 37.33
CA ASP A 147 18.46 17.89 37.11
C ASP A 147 19.14 18.78 38.18
N HIS A 148 18.46 19.83 38.64
CA HIS A 148 18.93 20.68 39.75
C HIS A 148 18.82 20.01 41.13
N SER A 149 17.95 19.01 41.27
CA SER A 149 17.73 18.29 42.54
C SER A 149 18.63 17.06 42.69
N VAL A 150 19.29 16.58 41.64
CA VAL A 150 20.24 15.46 41.69
C VAL A 150 21.60 15.92 42.24
N SER A 151 22.26 15.06 43.02
CA SER A 151 23.64 15.29 43.46
C SER A 151 24.61 15.43 42.28
N GLU A 152 25.69 16.19 42.43
CA GLU A 152 26.65 16.37 41.32
C GLU A 152 27.26 15.04 40.85
N GLN A 153 27.48 14.11 41.79
CA GLN A 153 28.02 12.78 41.51
C GLN A 153 27.04 11.91 40.72
N ASP A 154 25.79 11.79 41.17
CA ASP A 154 24.77 11.00 40.47
C ASP A 154 24.50 11.61 39.07
N ARG A 155 24.49 12.93 38.96
CA ARG A 155 24.35 13.65 37.68
C ARG A 155 25.50 13.31 36.73
N ALA A 156 26.75 13.34 37.19
CA ALA A 156 27.91 12.98 36.38
C ALA A 156 27.85 11.52 35.90
N TRP A 157 27.43 10.59 36.77
CA TRP A 157 27.23 9.19 36.41
C TRP A 157 26.16 8.99 35.34
N LEU A 158 25.02 9.67 35.45
CA LEU A 158 23.96 9.59 34.44
C LEU A 158 24.44 10.11 33.08
N TYR A 159 25.15 11.25 33.05
CA TYR A 159 25.68 11.78 31.80
C TYR A 159 26.68 10.82 31.14
N GLU A 160 27.58 10.22 31.93
CA GLU A 160 28.54 9.24 31.41
C GLU A 160 27.84 7.97 30.90
N HIS A 161 26.85 7.46 31.62
CA HIS A 161 26.06 6.29 31.20
C HIS A 161 25.31 6.56 29.88
N ILE A 162 24.60 7.68 29.77
CA ILE A 162 23.90 8.08 28.54
C ILE A 162 24.89 8.22 27.38
N ARG A 163 26.06 8.83 27.62
CA ARG A 163 27.12 8.95 26.61
C ARG A 163 27.62 7.57 26.18
N HIS A 164 27.93 6.68 27.14
CA HIS A 164 28.43 5.34 26.85
C HIS A 164 27.43 4.54 26.00
N GLU A 165 26.17 4.46 26.43
CA GLU A 165 25.10 3.76 25.72
C GLU A 165 24.80 4.38 24.36
N GLY A 166 24.87 5.71 24.25
CA GLY A 166 24.69 6.45 23.00
C GLY A 166 25.79 6.19 21.97
N LEU A 167 27.07 6.24 22.39
CA LEU A 167 28.20 5.90 21.53
C LEU A 167 28.17 4.41 21.14
N PHE A 168 27.70 3.54 22.03
CA PHE A 168 27.49 2.12 21.70
C PHE A 168 26.36 1.93 20.67
N ALA A 169 25.26 2.67 20.79
CA ALA A 169 24.17 2.67 19.79
C ALA A 169 24.67 3.12 18.41
N ILE A 170 25.45 4.20 18.32
CA ILE A 170 26.09 4.67 17.08
C ILE A 170 26.95 3.57 16.46
N LYS A 171 27.79 2.91 17.26
CA LYS A 171 28.60 1.77 16.82
C LYS A 171 27.72 0.67 16.21
N MET A 172 26.68 0.24 16.92
CA MET A 172 25.81 -0.86 16.47
C MET A 172 25.05 -0.51 15.19
N LEU A 173 24.52 0.71 15.07
CA LEU A 173 23.84 1.19 13.86
C LEU A 173 24.78 1.17 12.64
N SER A 174 26.02 1.63 12.79
CA SER A 174 27.00 1.61 11.69
C SER A 174 27.34 0.19 11.23
N ILE A 175 27.47 -0.77 12.16
CA ILE A 175 27.70 -2.18 11.86
C ILE A 175 26.51 -2.76 11.11
N TRP A 176 25.28 -2.42 11.52
CA TRP A 176 24.08 -2.89 10.84
C TRP A 176 23.95 -2.34 9.43
N ILE A 177 24.26 -1.06 9.21
CA ILE A 177 24.28 -0.45 7.88
C ILE A 177 25.26 -1.18 6.97
N ALA A 178 26.50 -1.40 7.42
CA ALA A 178 27.51 -2.14 6.64
C ALA A 178 27.10 -3.60 6.38
N ALA A 179 26.42 -4.25 7.32
CA ALA A 179 25.94 -5.62 7.15
C ALA A 179 24.86 -5.77 6.06
N GLU A 180 24.16 -4.70 5.67
CA GLU A 180 23.16 -4.75 4.61
C GLU A 180 23.77 -4.98 3.22
N ASP A 181 25.07 -4.72 3.01
CA ASP A 181 25.74 -5.05 1.73
C ASP A 181 25.69 -6.54 1.38
N LEU A 182 25.59 -7.39 2.41
CA LEU A 182 25.52 -8.84 2.25
C LEU A 182 24.10 -9.32 1.93
N GLU A 183 23.11 -8.42 1.90
CA GLU A 183 21.74 -8.81 1.64
C GLU A 183 21.57 -9.20 0.15
N PRO A 184 21.20 -10.47 -0.14
CA PRO A 184 21.14 -10.98 -1.52
C PRO A 184 20.22 -10.16 -2.43
N GLU A 185 19.16 -9.59 -1.86
CA GLU A 185 18.22 -8.75 -2.59
C GLU A 185 18.81 -7.41 -3.03
N LEU A 186 19.69 -6.81 -2.21
CA LEU A 186 20.37 -5.58 -2.60
C LEU A 186 21.46 -5.88 -3.65
N ILE A 187 22.21 -6.96 -3.47
CA ILE A 187 23.23 -7.43 -4.45
C ILE A 187 22.58 -7.74 -5.81
N ARG A 188 21.36 -8.30 -5.81
CA ARG A 188 20.58 -8.54 -7.04
C ARG A 188 20.30 -7.24 -7.80
N LEU A 189 19.99 -6.16 -7.09
CA LEU A 189 19.72 -4.85 -7.66
C LEU A 189 20.99 -4.13 -8.10
N ASP A 190 22.06 -4.22 -7.31
CA ASP A 190 23.35 -3.61 -7.65
C ASP A 190 24.52 -4.52 -7.26
N ARG A 191 25.18 -5.09 -8.28
CA ARG A 191 26.31 -6.00 -8.07
C ARG A 191 27.55 -5.29 -7.53
N THR A 192 27.64 -3.96 -7.65
CA THR A 192 28.78 -3.19 -7.11
C THR A 192 28.85 -3.23 -5.59
N LEU A 193 27.79 -3.71 -4.91
CA LEU A 193 27.84 -3.97 -3.46
C LEU A 193 28.79 -5.12 -3.08
N LEU A 194 29.18 -5.96 -4.04
CA LEU A 194 30.20 -6.99 -3.86
C LEU A 194 31.63 -6.42 -3.90
N ASP A 195 31.80 -5.17 -4.30
CA ASP A 195 33.10 -4.52 -4.31
C ASP A 195 33.54 -4.22 -2.88
N ALA A 196 34.85 -4.27 -2.62
CA ALA A 196 35.40 -4.24 -1.25
C ALA A 196 35.14 -2.93 -0.49
N ASP A 197 34.82 -1.84 -1.18
CA ASP A 197 34.67 -0.48 -0.64
C ASP A 197 33.29 0.11 -0.96
N SER A 198 32.22 -0.54 -0.54
CA SER A 198 30.88 0.06 -0.61
C SER A 198 30.82 1.35 0.26
N PRO A 199 29.92 2.30 -0.07
CA PRO A 199 29.64 3.44 0.79
C PRO A 199 29.23 3.07 2.23
N PHE A 200 28.55 1.93 2.43
CA PHE A 200 28.10 1.49 3.77
C PHE A 200 29.27 1.00 4.63
N VAL A 201 30.18 0.21 4.05
CA VAL A 201 31.40 -0.25 4.73
C VAL A 201 32.33 0.93 5.01
N ALA A 202 32.50 1.84 4.04
CA ALA A 202 33.32 3.04 4.22
C ALA A 202 32.75 3.95 5.32
N LEU A 203 31.43 4.15 5.37
CA LEU A 203 30.77 4.88 6.46
C LEU A 203 31.03 4.24 7.82
N GLN A 204 30.95 2.91 7.94
CA GLN A 204 31.21 2.21 9.20
C GLN A 204 32.64 2.44 9.70
N LYS A 205 33.63 2.45 8.79
CA LYS A 205 35.03 2.75 9.11
C LYS A 205 35.19 4.18 9.64
N GLU A 206 34.59 5.17 8.99
CA GLU A 206 34.62 6.57 9.43
C GLU A 206 33.93 6.76 10.80
N VAL A 207 32.79 6.10 11.02
CA VAL A 207 32.10 6.11 12.32
C VAL A 207 32.99 5.51 13.41
N PHE A 208 33.72 4.43 13.11
CA PHE A 208 34.65 3.83 14.06
C PHE A 208 35.78 4.80 14.45
N LEU A 209 36.38 5.49 13.49
CA LEU A 209 37.41 6.50 13.74
C LEU A 209 36.87 7.68 14.54
N TRP A 210 35.68 8.18 14.19
CA TRP A 210 34.99 9.22 14.94
C TRP A 210 34.74 8.79 16.39
N LEU A 211 34.25 7.57 16.62
CA LEU A 211 34.01 7.04 17.97
C LEU A 211 35.31 6.96 18.79
N ALA A 212 36.42 6.55 18.18
CA ALA A 212 37.72 6.49 18.84
C ALA A 212 38.19 7.89 19.28
N ALA A 213 38.08 8.89 18.39
CA ALA A 213 38.40 10.27 18.70
C ALA A 213 37.51 10.84 19.83
N ARG A 214 36.19 10.53 19.82
CA ARG A 214 35.26 10.99 20.87
C ARG A 214 35.55 10.38 22.24
N ARG A 215 35.98 9.12 22.30
CA ARG A 215 36.40 8.50 23.57
C ARG A 215 37.68 9.12 24.14
N GLN A 216 38.57 9.58 23.26
CA GLN A 216 39.82 10.24 23.64
C GLN A 216 39.69 11.76 23.78
N ASN A 217 38.48 12.33 23.60
CA ASN A 217 38.22 13.77 23.56
C ASN A 217 39.11 14.52 22.56
N GLN A 218 39.45 13.90 21.43
CA GLN A 218 40.26 14.48 20.37
C GLN A 218 39.38 15.13 19.30
N TYR A 219 39.93 16.15 18.65
CA TYR A 219 39.34 16.71 17.44
C TYR A 219 39.34 15.66 16.33
N TYR A 220 38.26 15.64 15.54
CA TYR A 220 38.08 14.77 14.37
C TYR A 220 37.53 15.62 13.26
N ASP A 221 38.19 15.63 12.10
CA ASP A 221 37.66 16.22 10.88
C ASP A 221 36.57 15.30 10.32
N ASP A 222 35.32 15.72 10.42
CA ASP A 222 34.16 14.94 10.00
C ASP A 222 33.82 15.12 8.51
N SER A 223 34.64 15.85 7.74
CA SER A 223 34.40 16.09 6.30
C SER A 223 34.21 14.79 5.52
N HIS A 224 35.10 13.81 5.72
CA HIS A 224 35.00 12.53 5.01
C HIS A 224 33.79 11.70 5.47
N LEU A 225 33.48 11.72 6.77
CA LEU A 225 32.28 11.09 7.34
C LEU A 225 30.99 11.65 6.69
N GLN A 226 30.88 12.97 6.53
CA GLN A 226 29.71 13.61 5.88
C GLN A 226 29.57 13.17 4.42
N VAL A 227 30.69 13.05 3.69
CA VAL A 227 30.69 12.53 2.32
C VAL A 227 30.19 11.08 2.29
N MET A 228 30.66 10.22 3.21
CA MET A 228 30.21 8.82 3.29
C MET A 228 28.72 8.70 3.66
N PHE A 229 28.20 9.59 4.49
CA PHE A 229 26.75 9.68 4.75
C PHE A 229 25.95 10.00 3.50
N ASN A 230 26.37 11.01 2.75
CA ASN A 230 25.69 11.42 1.51
C ASN A 230 25.73 10.30 0.47
N GLN A 231 26.89 9.68 0.26
CA GLN A 231 27.04 8.56 -0.66
C GLN A 231 26.20 7.34 -0.25
N SER A 232 26.10 7.06 1.05
CA SER A 232 25.23 6.00 1.56
C SER A 232 23.75 6.29 1.27
N ARG A 233 23.29 7.54 1.45
CA ARG A 233 21.92 7.94 1.11
C ARG A 233 21.66 7.87 -0.39
N GLU A 234 22.58 8.36 -1.21
CA GLU A 234 22.47 8.28 -2.67
C GLU A 234 22.43 6.83 -3.17
N LEU A 235 23.18 5.93 -2.52
CA LEU A 235 23.13 4.49 -2.81
C LEU A 235 21.75 3.91 -2.48
N VAL A 236 21.16 4.24 -1.33
CA VAL A 236 19.78 3.83 -0.99
C VAL A 236 18.79 4.33 -2.03
N ASP A 237 18.85 5.60 -2.41
CA ASP A 237 17.96 6.19 -3.43
C ASP A 237 18.13 5.52 -4.80
N ARG A 238 19.37 5.21 -5.18
CA ARG A 238 19.68 4.50 -6.42
C ARG A 238 19.12 3.08 -6.40
N LEU A 239 19.28 2.36 -5.28
CA LEU A 239 18.73 1.01 -5.09
C LEU A 239 17.20 1.03 -5.13
N GLN A 240 16.54 2.02 -4.52
CA GLN A 240 15.09 2.19 -4.62
C GLN A 240 14.64 2.38 -6.07
N LYS A 241 15.33 3.25 -6.82
CA LYS A 241 15.05 3.46 -8.26
C LYS A 241 15.27 2.18 -9.08
N LYS A 242 16.40 1.47 -8.88
CA LYS A 242 16.67 0.19 -9.55
C LYS A 242 15.62 -0.87 -9.20
N GLY A 243 15.18 -0.95 -7.95
CA GLY A 243 14.11 -1.84 -7.52
C GLY A 243 12.80 -1.63 -8.28
N SER A 244 12.44 -0.37 -8.54
CA SER A 244 11.24 -0.05 -9.33
C SER A 244 11.29 -0.49 -10.79
N ILE A 245 12.48 -0.75 -11.34
CA ILE A 245 12.68 -1.16 -12.74
C ILE A 245 12.91 -2.68 -12.82
N ALA A 246 13.79 -3.23 -11.98
CA ALA A 246 14.17 -4.64 -11.98
C ALA A 246 13.17 -5.56 -11.25
N GLY A 247 12.02 -5.03 -10.83
CA GLY A 247 11.05 -5.69 -9.97
C GLY A 247 11.51 -5.70 -8.52
N SER A 248 10.70 -5.12 -7.63
CA SER A 248 10.98 -5.02 -6.21
C SER A 248 10.01 -5.87 -5.42
N SER A 249 10.51 -6.63 -4.44
CA SER A 249 9.62 -7.27 -3.46
C SER A 249 9.24 -6.25 -2.39
N LEU A 250 8.10 -6.44 -1.73
CA LEU A 250 7.77 -5.68 -0.53
C LEU A 250 8.88 -5.78 0.54
N GLY A 251 9.60 -6.90 0.57
CA GLY A 251 10.75 -7.10 1.45
C GLY A 251 11.89 -6.13 1.14
N VAL A 252 12.22 -5.92 -0.14
CA VAL A 252 13.27 -4.97 -0.55
C VAL A 252 12.87 -3.53 -0.26
N ALA A 253 11.61 -3.16 -0.54
CA ALA A 253 11.11 -1.83 -0.22
C ALA A 253 11.18 -1.56 1.30
N HIS A 254 10.76 -2.53 2.11
CA HIS A 254 10.83 -2.49 3.58
C HIS A 254 12.28 -2.38 4.08
N LEU A 255 13.20 -3.13 3.47
CA LEU A 255 14.61 -3.09 3.80
C LEU A 255 15.25 -1.73 3.50
N LEU A 256 14.99 -1.17 2.32
CA LEU A 256 15.54 0.14 1.91
C LEU A 256 14.98 1.28 2.76
N GLU A 257 13.70 1.23 3.12
CA GLU A 257 13.08 2.18 4.05
C GLU A 257 13.72 2.07 5.45
N ARG A 258 13.88 0.84 5.97
CA ARG A 258 14.58 0.60 7.23
C ARG A 258 16.02 1.16 7.18
N LEU A 259 16.73 0.96 6.08
CA LEU A 259 18.11 1.43 5.92
C LEU A 259 18.17 2.96 5.94
N SER A 260 17.23 3.65 5.28
CA SER A 260 17.08 5.11 5.38
C SER A 260 16.85 5.56 6.82
N GLN A 261 15.89 4.93 7.53
CA GLN A 261 15.59 5.25 8.94
C GLN A 261 16.80 5.01 9.85
N THR A 262 17.60 3.98 9.55
CA THR A 262 18.82 3.65 10.31
C THR A 262 19.90 4.70 10.08
N LEU A 263 20.07 5.19 8.84
CA LEU A 263 20.98 6.30 8.51
C LEU A 263 20.55 7.61 9.18
N ASP A 264 19.25 7.92 9.17
CA ASP A 264 18.69 9.09 9.87
C ASP A 264 18.95 9.02 11.38
N ARG A 265 18.70 7.86 11.98
CA ARG A 265 18.96 7.62 13.40
C ARG A 265 20.45 7.77 13.73
N LEU A 266 21.33 7.20 12.90
CA LEU A 266 22.77 7.30 13.10
C LEU A 266 23.22 8.77 13.09
N ALA A 267 22.81 9.54 12.07
CA ALA A 267 23.13 10.96 11.97
C ALA A 267 22.64 11.76 13.19
N MET A 268 21.39 11.53 13.60
CA MET A 268 20.78 12.17 14.77
C MET A 268 21.57 11.89 16.06
N LEU A 269 21.95 10.64 16.32
CA LEU A 269 22.72 10.29 17.51
C LEU A 269 24.14 10.86 17.46
N MET A 270 24.80 10.83 16.30
CA MET A 270 26.12 11.46 16.14
C MET A 270 26.06 12.96 16.39
N GLU A 271 24.99 13.63 15.94
CA GLU A 271 24.78 15.06 16.22
C GLU A 271 24.55 15.32 17.72
N LEU A 272 23.76 14.47 18.38
CA LEU A 272 23.50 14.54 19.83
C LEU A 272 24.80 14.41 20.64
N PHE A 273 25.66 13.49 20.25
CA PHE A 273 26.92 13.16 20.96
C PHE A 273 28.17 13.78 20.33
N SER A 274 27.99 14.76 19.43
CA SER A 274 29.07 15.51 18.77
C SER A 274 29.94 16.30 19.76
N THR A 275 29.34 16.76 20.86
CA THR A 275 30.03 17.48 21.94
C THR A 275 29.97 16.70 23.25
N ASN A 276 30.82 17.06 24.20
CA ASN A 276 30.85 16.42 25.52
C ASN A 276 29.65 16.80 26.40
N ARG A 277 28.90 17.85 26.04
CA ARG A 277 27.68 18.25 26.74
C ARG A 277 26.48 17.95 25.87
N VAL A 278 25.65 17.02 26.32
CA VAL A 278 24.43 16.67 25.61
C VAL A 278 23.40 17.79 25.81
N ALA A 279 22.94 18.39 24.71
CA ALA A 279 21.97 19.48 24.78
C ALA A 279 20.59 18.94 25.23
N ARG A 280 20.08 19.42 26.37
CA ARG A 280 18.81 18.99 26.99
C ARG A 280 17.62 19.02 26.03
N LEU A 281 17.52 20.07 25.21
CA LEU A 281 16.47 20.18 24.20
C LEU A 281 16.50 19.02 23.20
N ARG A 282 17.69 18.60 22.76
CA ARG A 282 17.85 17.49 21.81
C ARG A 282 17.51 16.15 22.46
N VAL A 283 17.93 15.95 23.72
CA VAL A 283 17.53 14.76 24.50
C VAL A 283 16.01 14.67 24.59
N LEU A 284 15.35 15.77 24.95
CA LEU A 284 13.88 15.81 25.03
C LEU A 284 13.22 15.50 23.69
N GLN A 285 13.70 16.09 22.59
CA GLN A 285 13.17 15.82 21.25
C GLN A 285 13.31 14.34 20.86
N ILE A 286 14.46 13.73 21.16
CA ILE A 286 14.70 12.31 20.88
C ILE A 286 13.84 11.42 21.77
N THR A 287 13.78 11.70 23.07
CA THR A 287 12.92 10.99 24.04
C THR A 287 11.45 11.05 23.62
N LYS A 288 10.96 12.22 23.21
CA LYS A 288 9.60 12.39 22.71
C LYS A 288 9.35 11.53 21.47
N MET A 289 10.25 11.58 20.49
CA MET A 289 10.14 10.76 19.28
C MET A 289 10.17 9.25 19.59
N LEU A 290 10.99 8.81 20.54
CA LEU A 290 11.04 7.41 21.00
C LEU A 290 9.75 6.99 21.74
N ALA A 291 9.17 7.88 22.54
CA ALA A 291 7.91 7.65 23.25
C ALA A 291 6.73 7.55 22.26
N GLU A 292 6.67 8.43 21.26
CA GLU A 292 5.67 8.36 20.20
C GLU A 292 5.81 7.08 19.37
N ALA A 293 7.04 6.65 19.10
CA ALA A 293 7.30 5.40 18.40
C ALA A 293 6.82 4.18 19.21
N ALA A 294 7.06 4.16 20.52
CA ALA A 294 6.56 3.11 21.42
C ALA A 294 5.02 3.07 21.45
N ALA A 295 4.36 4.21 21.59
CA ALA A 295 2.89 4.31 21.54
C ALA A 295 2.30 3.77 20.21
N LYS A 296 2.95 4.10 19.09
CA LYS A 296 2.52 3.64 17.75
C LYS A 296 2.87 2.17 17.48
N GLN A 297 3.78 1.55 18.22
CA GLN A 297 4.22 0.16 18.00
C GLN A 297 3.07 -0.85 18.15
N HIS A 298 2.08 -0.55 18.99
CA HIS A 298 0.88 -1.37 19.19
C HIS A 298 -0.14 -1.29 18.04
N SER A 299 -0.01 -0.30 17.15
CA SER A 299 -0.93 -0.07 16.05
C SER A 299 -0.59 -0.93 14.83
N ILE A 300 -1.54 -1.79 14.47
CA ILE A 300 -1.50 -2.57 13.21
C ILE A 300 -1.84 -1.66 12.02
N SER A 301 -2.74 -0.69 12.23
CA SER A 301 -3.21 0.22 11.19
C SER A 301 -2.09 1.10 10.65
N ASP A 302 -1.18 1.56 11.51
CA ASP A 302 -0.08 2.43 11.07
C ASP A 302 1.01 1.68 10.33
N LEU A 303 1.32 0.43 10.74
CA LEU A 303 2.18 -0.47 9.96
C LEU A 303 1.56 -0.76 8.58
N TRP A 304 0.24 -0.99 8.53
CA TRP A 304 -0.49 -1.20 7.28
C TRP A 304 -0.44 0.03 6.37
N LYS A 305 -0.65 1.24 6.89
CA LYS A 305 -0.55 2.49 6.12
C LYS A 305 0.85 2.70 5.51
N GLN A 306 1.91 2.46 6.30
CA GLN A 306 3.29 2.54 5.82
C GLN A 306 3.55 1.50 4.72
N SER A 307 2.97 0.31 4.84
CA SER A 307 3.23 -0.80 3.90
C SER A 307 2.40 -0.75 2.63
N VAL A 308 1.15 -0.28 2.71
CA VAL A 308 0.35 0.07 1.53
C VAL A 308 1.07 1.14 0.72
N LYS A 309 1.65 2.16 1.36
CA LYS A 309 2.46 3.17 0.67
C LYS A 309 3.66 2.56 -0.08
N MET A 310 4.37 1.60 0.53
CA MET A 310 5.48 0.88 -0.11
C MET A 310 5.03 -0.03 -1.27
N LEU A 311 3.97 -0.84 -1.07
CA LEU A 311 3.39 -1.71 -2.10
C LEU A 311 2.86 -0.92 -3.30
N SER A 312 2.16 0.17 -3.01
CA SER A 312 1.48 0.98 -4.00
C SER A 312 2.51 1.68 -4.91
N ARG A 313 3.66 2.12 -4.38
CA ARG A 313 4.80 2.61 -5.19
C ARG A 313 5.30 1.55 -6.17
N SER A 314 5.51 0.32 -5.72
CA SER A 314 6.00 -0.78 -6.56
C SER A 314 4.99 -1.23 -7.62
N ILE A 315 3.68 -1.25 -7.33
CA ILE A 315 2.64 -1.73 -8.25
C ILE A 315 2.30 -0.67 -9.32
N THR A 316 2.25 0.62 -8.93
CA THR A 316 1.82 1.71 -9.83
C THR A 316 2.90 2.10 -10.85
N GLN A 317 4.16 1.74 -10.60
CA GLN A 317 5.28 2.02 -11.51
C GLN A 317 5.39 0.97 -12.63
N HIS A 318 4.96 -0.28 -12.41
CA HIS A 318 5.05 -1.36 -13.39
C HIS A 318 3.87 -1.44 -14.38
N THR A 319 2.74 -0.80 -14.11
CA THR A 319 1.59 -0.74 -15.05
C THR A 319 1.82 0.19 -16.26
N SER A 320 3.06 0.63 -16.50
CA SER A 320 3.40 1.69 -17.44
C SER A 320 3.40 1.25 -18.91
N ASP A 321 4.05 0.15 -19.30
CA ASP A 321 4.49 0.07 -20.71
C ASP A 321 3.45 -0.49 -21.70
N HIS A 322 2.36 -1.09 -21.22
CA HIS A 322 1.34 -1.72 -22.09
C HIS A 322 0.05 -0.88 -22.22
N GLY A 323 -0.02 0.28 -21.57
CA GLY A 323 -1.21 1.13 -21.52
C GLY A 323 -1.36 2.14 -22.66
N GLU A 324 -0.29 2.47 -23.38
CA GLU A 324 -0.31 3.56 -24.38
C GLU A 324 -1.20 3.26 -25.58
N HIS A 325 -1.34 1.99 -25.97
CA HIS A 325 -2.16 1.57 -27.10
C HIS A 325 -3.68 1.61 -26.85
N TYR A 326 -4.12 2.02 -25.64
CA TYR A 326 -5.53 1.99 -25.25
C TYR A 326 -6.23 3.37 -25.21
N ILE A 327 -5.51 4.46 -25.52
CA ILE A 327 -6.11 5.80 -25.64
C ILE A 327 -6.18 6.18 -27.11
N THR A 328 -7.39 6.33 -27.62
CA THR A 328 -7.64 6.74 -29.01
C THR A 328 -7.48 8.25 -29.13
N ARG A 329 -6.53 8.72 -29.92
CA ARG A 329 -6.25 10.15 -30.18
C ARG A 329 -6.71 10.56 -31.58
N ASP A 330 -6.76 9.62 -32.52
CA ASP A 330 -7.22 9.88 -33.89
C ASP A 330 -8.37 8.96 -34.35
N LYS A 331 -8.91 9.26 -35.54
CA LYS A 331 -10.01 8.48 -36.15
C LYS A 331 -9.62 7.03 -36.43
N LYS A 332 -8.38 6.77 -36.83
CA LYS A 332 -7.91 5.43 -37.20
C LYS A 332 -7.81 4.55 -35.96
N GLU A 333 -7.23 5.07 -34.89
CA GLU A 333 -7.16 4.43 -33.57
C GLU A 333 -8.56 4.15 -33.02
N TYR A 334 -9.50 5.08 -33.18
CA TYR A 334 -10.90 4.90 -32.76
C TYR A 334 -11.59 3.70 -33.41
N PHE A 335 -11.50 3.58 -34.75
CA PHE A 335 -12.07 2.42 -35.44
C PHE A 335 -11.28 1.13 -35.19
N SER A 336 -9.96 1.21 -35.06
CA SER A 336 -9.13 0.06 -34.66
C SER A 336 -9.57 -0.50 -33.30
N MET A 337 -9.90 0.39 -32.35
CA MET A 337 -10.42 0.01 -31.04
C MET A 337 -11.80 -0.64 -31.15
N PHE A 338 -12.69 -0.09 -32.00
CA PHE A 338 -13.99 -0.70 -32.28
C PHE A 338 -13.84 -2.13 -32.84
N TYR A 339 -13.00 -2.34 -33.85
CA TYR A 339 -12.81 -3.66 -34.46
C TYR A 339 -12.14 -4.67 -33.51
N SER A 340 -11.16 -4.22 -32.71
CA SER A 340 -10.56 -5.04 -31.66
C SER A 340 -11.59 -5.44 -30.60
N ALA A 341 -12.49 -4.53 -30.22
CA ALA A 341 -13.59 -4.82 -29.30
C ALA A 341 -14.67 -5.71 -29.93
N ALA A 342 -14.99 -5.51 -31.20
CA ALA A 342 -15.89 -6.37 -31.96
C ALA A 342 -15.41 -7.83 -31.95
N GLY A 343 -14.12 -8.08 -32.22
CA GLY A 343 -13.52 -9.41 -32.15
C GLY A 343 -13.66 -10.05 -30.77
N GLY A 344 -13.46 -9.26 -29.70
CA GLY A 344 -13.74 -9.69 -28.33
C GLY A 344 -15.21 -10.05 -28.11
N GLY A 345 -16.14 -9.27 -28.67
CA GLY A 345 -17.58 -9.50 -28.58
C GLY A 345 -18.02 -10.85 -29.16
N VAL A 346 -17.40 -11.29 -30.26
CA VAL A 346 -17.64 -12.63 -30.85
C VAL A 346 -17.29 -13.73 -29.84
N LEU A 347 -16.08 -13.67 -29.26
CA LEU A 347 -15.64 -14.67 -28.28
C LEU A 347 -16.50 -14.65 -27.02
N ILE A 348 -16.93 -13.48 -26.55
CA ILE A 348 -17.81 -13.33 -25.39
C ILE A 348 -19.17 -14.00 -25.64
N ALA A 349 -19.74 -13.89 -26.84
CA ALA A 349 -20.97 -14.59 -27.19
C ALA A 349 -20.77 -16.12 -27.12
N LEU A 350 -19.68 -16.63 -27.67
CA LEU A 350 -19.35 -18.07 -27.60
C LEU A 350 -19.13 -18.55 -26.16
N MET A 351 -18.48 -17.74 -25.32
CA MET A 351 -18.29 -18.06 -23.91
C MET A 351 -19.63 -18.09 -23.14
N ALA A 352 -20.55 -17.18 -23.46
CA ALA A 352 -21.90 -17.16 -22.88
C ALA A 352 -22.70 -18.41 -23.31
N LEU A 353 -22.61 -18.82 -24.58
CA LEU A 353 -23.19 -20.08 -25.05
C LEU A 353 -22.64 -21.28 -24.28
N PHE A 354 -21.31 -21.36 -24.15
CA PHE A 354 -20.67 -22.46 -23.46
C PHE A 354 -21.04 -22.48 -21.96
N LYS A 355 -21.26 -21.31 -21.34
CA LYS A 355 -21.81 -21.22 -19.98
C LYS A 355 -23.21 -21.84 -19.88
N VAL A 356 -24.11 -21.55 -20.83
CA VAL A 356 -25.45 -22.15 -20.86
C VAL A 356 -25.33 -23.67 -20.96
N TYR A 357 -24.45 -24.18 -21.82
CA TYR A 357 -24.17 -25.62 -21.94
C TYR A 357 -23.64 -26.25 -20.65
N LEU A 358 -22.63 -25.64 -20.02
CA LEU A 358 -22.09 -26.11 -18.73
C LEU A 358 -23.16 -26.14 -17.64
N GLY A 359 -24.07 -25.15 -17.63
CA GLY A 359 -25.15 -25.07 -16.68
C GLY A 359 -26.20 -26.17 -16.78
N GLY A 360 -26.31 -26.84 -17.95
CA GLY A 360 -27.15 -28.01 -18.15
C GLY A 360 -26.43 -29.36 -17.94
N MET A 361 -25.11 -29.36 -17.79
CA MET A 361 -24.32 -30.59 -17.56
C MET A 361 -23.86 -30.77 -16.11
N ILE A 362 -23.65 -29.67 -15.38
CA ILE A 362 -23.08 -29.70 -14.03
C ILE A 362 -24.13 -29.23 -13.02
N ASP A 363 -24.67 -30.18 -12.26
CA ASP A 363 -25.66 -29.90 -11.21
C ASP A 363 -25.00 -29.33 -9.94
N ASP A 364 -23.79 -29.78 -9.61
CA ASP A 364 -23.07 -29.30 -8.43
C ASP A 364 -22.65 -27.83 -8.58
N LYS A 365 -23.12 -26.99 -7.64
CA LYS A 365 -22.90 -25.53 -7.67
C LYS A 365 -21.42 -25.14 -7.60
N VAL A 366 -20.59 -25.92 -6.89
CA VAL A 366 -19.16 -25.62 -6.73
C VAL A 366 -18.42 -25.92 -8.03
N TRP A 367 -18.60 -27.12 -8.58
CA TRP A 367 -17.99 -27.52 -9.84
C TRP A 367 -18.47 -26.66 -11.01
N LYS A 368 -19.76 -26.28 -11.02
CA LYS A 368 -20.31 -25.35 -12.01
C LYS A 368 -19.61 -24.00 -11.94
N GLY A 369 -19.47 -23.40 -10.75
CA GLY A 369 -18.78 -22.12 -10.58
C GLY A 369 -17.30 -22.16 -10.98
N ILE A 370 -16.60 -23.27 -10.70
CA ILE A 370 -15.21 -23.48 -11.14
C ILE A 370 -15.12 -23.60 -12.67
N ALA A 371 -16.00 -24.40 -13.29
CA ALA A 371 -16.04 -24.59 -14.73
C ALA A 371 -16.40 -23.30 -15.48
N GLU A 372 -17.38 -22.55 -14.99
CA GLU A 372 -17.72 -21.21 -15.51
C GLU A 372 -16.54 -20.24 -15.34
N GLY A 373 -15.86 -20.27 -14.19
CA GLY A 373 -14.65 -19.48 -13.95
C GLY A 373 -13.52 -19.80 -14.92
N LEU A 374 -13.30 -21.08 -15.22
CA LEU A 374 -12.29 -21.52 -16.19
C LEU A 374 -12.68 -21.12 -17.62
N ASN A 375 -13.95 -21.29 -18.02
CA ASN A 375 -14.46 -20.81 -19.29
C ASN A 375 -14.16 -19.32 -19.47
N TYR A 376 -14.51 -18.51 -18.47
CA TYR A 376 -14.26 -17.09 -18.50
C TYR A 376 -12.77 -16.74 -18.51
N GLY A 377 -11.98 -17.37 -17.64
CA GLY A 377 -10.57 -17.06 -17.50
C GLY A 377 -9.76 -17.43 -18.74
N ILE A 378 -10.01 -18.61 -19.32
CA ILE A 378 -9.40 -19.03 -20.58
C ILE A 378 -9.87 -18.12 -21.72
N GLY A 379 -11.17 -17.84 -21.82
CA GLY A 379 -11.70 -16.99 -22.88
C GLY A 379 -11.15 -15.57 -22.87
N PHE A 380 -11.04 -14.94 -21.69
CA PHE A 380 -10.39 -13.62 -21.58
C PHE A 380 -8.89 -13.66 -21.88
N THR A 381 -8.21 -14.76 -21.55
CA THR A 381 -6.80 -14.96 -21.92
C THR A 381 -6.64 -15.08 -23.44
N VAL A 382 -7.52 -15.82 -24.11
CA VAL A 382 -7.52 -15.95 -25.58
C VAL A 382 -7.84 -14.61 -26.25
N ILE A 383 -8.84 -13.87 -25.76
CA ILE A 383 -9.14 -12.51 -26.23
C ILE A 383 -7.88 -11.64 -26.18
N PHE A 384 -7.17 -11.66 -25.05
CA PHE A 384 -5.93 -10.92 -24.90
C PHE A 384 -4.82 -11.39 -25.87
N MET A 385 -4.60 -12.71 -26.00
CA MET A 385 -3.58 -13.28 -26.89
C MET A 385 -3.83 -12.96 -28.37
N LEU A 386 -5.10 -12.79 -28.77
CA LEU A 386 -5.49 -12.38 -30.12
C LEU A 386 -5.48 -10.85 -30.32
N HIS A 387 -5.03 -10.08 -29.33
CA HIS A 387 -5.04 -8.61 -29.35
C HIS A 387 -6.45 -7.99 -29.50
N PHE A 388 -7.47 -8.72 -29.04
CA PHE A 388 -8.83 -8.18 -28.94
C PHE A 388 -9.03 -7.42 -27.63
N THR A 389 -10.04 -6.55 -27.61
CA THR A 389 -10.30 -5.64 -26.50
C THR A 389 -11.55 -6.06 -25.74
N VAL A 390 -11.42 -6.15 -24.41
CA VAL A 390 -12.55 -6.25 -23.49
C VAL A 390 -12.71 -4.90 -22.82
N ALA A 391 -13.87 -4.28 -23.03
CA ALA A 391 -14.22 -3.01 -22.43
C ALA A 391 -14.19 -3.12 -20.91
N THR A 392 -14.02 -1.99 -20.22
CA THR A 392 -14.02 -1.87 -18.74
C THR A 392 -12.78 -2.43 -18.00
N LYS A 393 -11.84 -3.12 -18.67
CA LYS A 393 -10.54 -3.48 -18.08
C LYS A 393 -9.49 -2.37 -18.16
N GLN A 394 -9.53 -1.61 -19.25
CA GLN A 394 -8.66 -0.46 -19.53
C GLN A 394 -8.70 0.73 -18.54
N PRO A 395 -9.84 1.09 -17.91
CA PRO A 395 -9.92 2.25 -17.00
C PRO A 395 -8.96 2.14 -15.82
N ALA A 396 -8.73 0.91 -15.31
CA ALA A 396 -7.74 0.67 -14.27
C ALA A 396 -6.33 1.10 -14.72
N MET A 397 -5.95 0.81 -15.96
CA MET A 397 -4.66 1.21 -16.51
C MET A 397 -4.56 2.74 -16.67
N THR A 398 -5.63 3.40 -17.11
CA THR A 398 -5.58 4.86 -17.30
C THR A 398 -5.62 5.65 -15.99
N ALA A 399 -6.19 5.09 -14.92
CA ALA A 399 -6.13 5.67 -13.59
C ALA A 399 -4.69 5.87 -13.07
N ALA A 400 -3.78 4.93 -13.36
CA ALA A 400 -2.37 5.06 -12.98
C ALA A 400 -1.68 6.24 -13.70
N ARG A 401 -1.99 6.45 -14.98
CA ARG A 401 -1.50 7.59 -15.76
C ARG A 401 -2.07 8.92 -15.29
N PHE A 402 -3.35 8.91 -14.91
CA PHE A 402 -3.98 10.08 -14.31
C PHE A 402 -3.26 10.49 -13.02
N ALA A 403 -2.97 9.53 -12.14
CA ALA A 403 -2.21 9.79 -10.91
C ALA A 403 -0.78 10.30 -11.17
N GLU A 404 -0.10 9.76 -12.19
CA GLU A 404 1.23 10.27 -12.61
C GLU A 404 1.18 11.70 -13.15
N ALA A 405 0.14 12.06 -13.90
CA ALA A 405 -0.05 13.41 -14.40
C ALA A 405 -0.30 14.43 -13.27
N VAL A 406 -0.95 14.00 -12.18
CA VAL A 406 -1.13 14.80 -10.95
C VAL A 406 0.21 15.01 -10.25
N GLU A 407 1.06 13.98 -10.14
CA GLU A 407 2.38 14.09 -9.49
C GLU A 407 3.33 15.05 -10.21
N ARG A 408 3.37 15.00 -11.54
CA ARG A 408 4.33 15.78 -12.34
C ARG A 408 3.99 17.27 -12.45
N ASN A 409 2.75 17.67 -12.19
CA ASN A 409 2.30 19.05 -12.39
C ASN A 409 1.75 19.62 -11.08
N PRO A 410 2.48 20.50 -10.38
CA PRO A 410 1.94 21.20 -9.22
C PRO A 410 0.74 22.09 -9.63
N GLN A 411 -0.19 22.20 -8.69
CA GLN A 411 -1.58 22.66 -8.80
C GLN A 411 -1.84 23.91 -9.67
N GLY A 412 -3.04 23.97 -10.28
CA GLY A 412 -3.54 25.14 -11.01
C GLY A 412 -4.64 24.83 -12.04
N SER A 413 -5.36 25.85 -12.52
CA SER A 413 -6.47 25.70 -13.49
C SER A 413 -6.06 25.00 -14.79
N ALA A 414 -4.84 25.26 -15.28
CA ALA A 414 -4.29 24.59 -16.48
C ALA A 414 -4.06 23.08 -16.28
N VAL A 415 -3.68 22.66 -15.07
CA VAL A 415 -3.52 21.24 -14.73
C VAL A 415 -4.89 20.57 -14.66
N ASN A 416 -5.88 21.20 -14.02
CA ASN A 416 -7.25 20.70 -13.97
C ASN A 416 -7.84 20.50 -15.37
N MET A 417 -7.58 21.42 -16.30
CA MET A 417 -8.00 21.28 -17.70
C MET A 417 -7.32 20.11 -18.41
N LYS A 418 -6.00 19.91 -18.19
CA LYS A 418 -5.25 18.78 -18.76
C LYS A 418 -5.74 17.44 -18.21
N LEU A 419 -6.03 17.37 -16.92
CA LEU A 419 -6.63 16.19 -16.27
C LEU A 419 -8.06 15.94 -16.80
N ALA A 420 -8.88 16.98 -16.95
CA ALA A 420 -10.21 16.85 -17.54
C ALA A 420 -10.14 16.33 -18.99
N GLN A 421 -9.16 16.79 -19.78
CA GLN A 421 -8.93 16.27 -21.14
C GLN A 421 -8.56 14.79 -21.14
N LEU A 422 -7.68 14.35 -20.22
CA LEU A 422 -7.36 12.94 -20.04
C LEU A 422 -8.61 12.10 -19.69
N LEU A 423 -9.51 12.61 -18.85
CA LEU A 423 -10.79 11.94 -18.57
C LEU A 423 -11.67 11.83 -19.81
N VAL A 424 -11.75 12.86 -20.65
CA VAL A 424 -12.50 12.81 -21.92
C VAL A 424 -11.92 11.74 -22.84
N ASP A 425 -10.60 11.68 -22.98
CA ASP A 425 -9.94 10.70 -23.84
C ASP A 425 -10.16 9.26 -23.34
N VAL A 426 -10.20 9.06 -22.01
CA VAL A 426 -10.59 7.79 -21.38
C VAL A 426 -12.02 7.45 -21.70
N LEU A 427 -12.96 8.35 -21.41
CA LEU A 427 -14.39 8.12 -21.63
C LEU A 427 -14.66 7.76 -23.09
N ARG A 428 -14.08 8.50 -24.04
CA ARG A 428 -14.19 8.21 -25.47
C ARG A 428 -13.73 6.81 -25.84
N SER A 429 -12.53 6.44 -25.39
CA SER A 429 -11.94 5.14 -25.70
C SER A 429 -12.76 4.00 -25.05
N GLN A 430 -13.25 4.19 -23.82
CA GLN A 430 -14.12 3.21 -23.17
C GLN A 430 -15.48 3.08 -23.85
N SER A 431 -16.10 4.18 -24.26
CA SER A 431 -17.40 4.17 -24.92
C SER A 431 -17.37 3.37 -26.23
N ILE A 432 -16.36 3.57 -27.08
CA ILE A 432 -16.27 2.83 -28.35
C ILE A 432 -15.97 1.35 -28.15
N ALA A 433 -15.15 1.00 -27.16
CA ALA A 433 -14.91 -0.40 -26.80
C ALA A 433 -16.16 -1.09 -26.25
N VAL A 434 -16.90 -0.42 -25.36
CA VAL A 434 -18.19 -0.93 -24.85
C VAL A 434 -19.17 -1.14 -26.01
N LEU A 435 -19.31 -0.17 -26.91
CA LEU A 435 -20.18 -0.30 -28.09
C LEU A 435 -19.78 -1.49 -28.96
N GLY A 436 -18.49 -1.65 -29.26
CA GLY A 436 -17.98 -2.77 -30.05
C GLY A 436 -18.28 -4.13 -29.41
N ASN A 437 -18.04 -4.28 -28.11
CA ASN A 437 -18.39 -5.51 -27.39
C ASN A 437 -19.91 -5.74 -27.40
N VAL A 438 -20.72 -4.75 -26.98
CA VAL A 438 -22.17 -4.85 -26.80
C VAL A 438 -22.87 -5.21 -28.10
N ILE A 439 -22.61 -4.45 -29.17
CA ILE A 439 -23.28 -4.65 -30.47
C ILE A 439 -22.95 -6.03 -31.01
N VAL A 440 -21.67 -6.39 -31.06
CA VAL A 440 -21.25 -7.64 -31.70
C VAL A 440 -21.60 -8.85 -30.86
N SER A 441 -21.42 -8.82 -29.54
CA SER A 441 -21.78 -9.97 -28.70
C SER A 441 -23.29 -10.23 -28.72
N MET A 442 -24.12 -9.18 -28.71
CA MET A 442 -25.58 -9.31 -28.78
C MET A 442 -26.03 -9.81 -30.15
N SER A 443 -25.50 -9.25 -31.25
CA SER A 443 -25.85 -9.69 -32.62
C SER A 443 -25.40 -11.13 -32.91
N VAL A 444 -24.19 -11.52 -32.49
CA VAL A 444 -23.69 -12.89 -32.66
C VAL A 444 -24.49 -13.86 -31.82
N ALA A 445 -24.81 -13.53 -30.56
CA ALA A 445 -25.66 -14.37 -29.72
C ALA A 445 -27.05 -14.55 -30.32
N ALA A 446 -27.66 -13.47 -30.82
CA ALA A 446 -28.95 -13.52 -31.52
C ALA A 446 -28.89 -14.42 -32.77
N LEU A 447 -27.84 -14.27 -33.59
CA LEU A 447 -27.65 -15.10 -34.79
C LEU A 447 -27.47 -16.58 -34.46
N ILE A 448 -26.73 -16.90 -33.39
CA ILE A 448 -26.56 -18.27 -32.89
C ILE A 448 -27.90 -18.84 -32.39
N ALA A 449 -28.65 -18.09 -31.58
CA ALA A 449 -29.97 -18.55 -31.11
C ALA A 449 -30.93 -18.78 -32.27
N TYR A 450 -30.92 -17.90 -33.28
CA TYR A 450 -31.76 -18.02 -34.46
C TYR A 450 -31.39 -19.28 -35.26
N GLY A 451 -30.11 -19.48 -35.56
CA GLY A 451 -29.64 -20.68 -36.27
C GLY A 451 -29.91 -21.98 -35.50
N TYR A 452 -29.81 -21.96 -34.17
CA TYR A 452 -30.16 -23.11 -33.34
C TYR A 452 -31.66 -23.42 -33.42
N ALA A 453 -32.52 -22.40 -33.35
CA ALA A 453 -33.97 -22.57 -33.43
C ALA A 453 -34.42 -23.11 -34.80
N GLU A 454 -33.86 -22.60 -35.90
CA GLU A 454 -34.13 -23.09 -37.25
C GLU A 454 -33.69 -24.56 -37.44
N HIS A 455 -32.54 -24.96 -36.87
CA HIS A 455 -32.03 -26.33 -37.03
C HIS A 455 -32.68 -27.38 -36.11
N THR A 456 -33.06 -27.00 -34.88
CA THR A 456 -33.59 -27.95 -33.89
C THR A 456 -35.10 -27.86 -33.69
N GLY A 457 -35.73 -26.79 -34.21
CA GLY A 457 -37.14 -26.49 -33.98
C GLY A 457 -37.47 -26.07 -32.54
N LYS A 458 -36.45 -25.81 -31.69
CA LYS A 458 -36.61 -25.43 -30.29
C LYS A 458 -35.83 -24.15 -29.98
N ALA A 459 -36.37 -23.31 -29.11
CA ALA A 459 -35.65 -22.15 -28.60
C ALA A 459 -34.37 -22.58 -27.87
N LEU A 460 -33.31 -21.79 -27.98
CA LEU A 460 -32.03 -22.06 -27.31
C LEU A 460 -32.15 -21.94 -25.79
N LEU A 461 -32.90 -20.94 -25.32
CA LEU A 461 -33.25 -20.75 -23.92
C LEU A 461 -34.73 -21.07 -23.71
N ASP A 462 -35.04 -21.75 -22.60
CA ASP A 462 -36.42 -21.88 -22.14
C ASP A 462 -36.94 -20.57 -21.52
N SER A 463 -38.25 -20.50 -21.28
CA SER A 463 -38.90 -19.30 -20.74
C SER A 463 -38.40 -18.90 -19.34
N GLU A 464 -38.03 -19.88 -18.50
CA GLU A 464 -37.50 -19.58 -17.16
C GLU A 464 -36.11 -18.92 -17.26
N MET A 465 -35.26 -19.43 -18.15
CA MET A 465 -33.95 -18.88 -18.43
C MET A 465 -34.04 -17.50 -19.06
N VAL A 466 -34.99 -17.25 -19.97
CA VAL A 466 -35.23 -15.91 -20.52
C VAL A 466 -35.66 -14.92 -19.43
N GLN A 467 -36.62 -15.29 -18.59
CA GLN A 467 -37.05 -14.46 -17.45
C GLN A 467 -35.90 -14.20 -16.48
N TYR A 468 -35.07 -15.22 -16.20
CA TYR A 468 -33.86 -15.05 -15.41
C TYR A 468 -32.94 -14.01 -16.05
N GLN A 469 -32.62 -14.10 -17.36
CA GLN A 469 -31.75 -13.12 -18.03
C GLN A 469 -32.32 -11.69 -17.99
N LEU A 470 -33.64 -11.52 -18.17
CA LEU A 470 -34.27 -10.19 -18.09
C LEU A 470 -34.26 -9.64 -16.64
N SER A 471 -34.57 -10.49 -15.66
CA SER A 471 -34.49 -10.10 -14.24
C SER A 471 -33.05 -9.78 -13.80
N SER A 472 -32.08 -10.43 -14.44
CA SER A 472 -30.64 -10.29 -14.16
C SER A 472 -30.10 -8.91 -14.53
N ILE A 473 -30.71 -8.23 -15.49
CA ILE A 473 -30.28 -6.89 -15.94
C ILE A 473 -31.11 -5.77 -15.32
N ASP A 474 -32.24 -6.08 -14.69
CA ASP A 474 -33.14 -5.10 -14.10
C ASP A 474 -32.46 -4.35 -12.92
N PRO A 475 -32.28 -3.01 -12.99
CA PRO A 475 -31.69 -2.22 -11.92
C PRO A 475 -32.45 -2.32 -10.58
N THR A 476 -33.76 -2.56 -10.61
CA THR A 476 -34.60 -2.66 -9.39
C THR A 476 -34.32 -3.93 -8.58
N LYS A 477 -33.70 -4.94 -9.19
CA LYS A 477 -33.37 -6.23 -8.58
C LYS A 477 -31.96 -6.29 -7.97
N GLY A 478 -31.32 -5.13 -7.74
CA GLY A 478 -29.98 -5.06 -7.15
C GLY A 478 -28.84 -5.33 -8.15
N THR A 479 -29.14 -5.42 -9.44
CA THR A 479 -28.18 -5.65 -10.53
C THR A 479 -26.98 -4.70 -10.50
N LEU A 480 -27.18 -3.42 -10.16
CA LEU A 480 -26.10 -2.44 -10.08
C LEU A 480 -25.11 -2.75 -8.94
N TRP A 481 -25.56 -3.39 -7.87
CA TRP A 481 -24.67 -3.88 -6.81
C TRP A 481 -23.79 -5.02 -7.31
N PHE A 482 -24.37 -5.98 -8.02
CA PHE A 482 -23.62 -7.06 -8.68
C PHE A 482 -22.67 -6.54 -9.77
N ALA A 483 -23.04 -5.45 -10.44
CA ALA A 483 -22.15 -4.75 -11.37
C ALA A 483 -20.96 -4.08 -10.66
N ALA A 484 -21.18 -3.53 -9.46
CA ALA A 484 -20.11 -2.98 -8.64
C ALA A 484 -19.12 -4.07 -8.19
N ILE A 485 -19.59 -5.28 -7.86
CA ILE A 485 -18.73 -6.44 -7.57
C ILE A 485 -17.85 -6.79 -8.79
N ALA A 486 -18.41 -6.78 -10.00
CA ALA A 486 -17.60 -6.96 -11.22
C ALA A 486 -16.54 -5.86 -11.36
N GLY A 487 -16.89 -4.61 -11.06
CA GLY A 487 -15.97 -3.46 -11.03
C GLY A 487 -14.83 -3.65 -10.02
N LEU A 488 -15.12 -4.18 -8.84
CA LEU A 488 -14.13 -4.55 -7.84
C LEU A 488 -13.18 -5.63 -8.37
N TRP A 489 -13.70 -6.68 -9.02
CA TRP A 489 -12.88 -7.74 -9.60
C TRP A 489 -12.02 -7.30 -10.79
N LEU A 490 -12.50 -6.36 -11.60
CA LEU A 490 -11.69 -5.69 -12.63
C LEU A 490 -10.49 -4.97 -12.01
N PHE A 491 -10.72 -4.24 -10.92
CA PHE A 491 -9.65 -3.61 -10.15
C PHE A 491 -8.69 -4.65 -9.54
N CYS A 492 -9.19 -5.72 -8.91
CA CYS A 492 -8.35 -6.79 -8.37
C CYS A 492 -7.52 -7.49 -9.45
N SER A 493 -8.08 -7.69 -10.65
CA SER A 493 -7.35 -8.22 -11.81
C SER A 493 -6.15 -7.34 -12.18
N GLY A 494 -6.29 -6.01 -12.11
CA GLY A 494 -5.18 -5.07 -12.31
C GLY A 494 -4.05 -5.25 -11.30
N ILE A 495 -4.38 -5.47 -10.03
CA ILE A 495 -3.39 -5.78 -8.97
C ILE A 495 -2.71 -7.12 -9.23
N ILE A 496 -3.48 -8.16 -9.60
CA ILE A 496 -2.93 -9.48 -9.94
C ILE A 496 -1.94 -9.36 -11.10
N SER A 497 -2.30 -8.61 -12.16
CA SER A 497 -1.39 -8.35 -13.29
C SER A 497 -0.10 -7.71 -12.82
N GLY A 498 -0.18 -6.57 -12.11
CA GLY A 498 1.00 -5.84 -11.63
C GLY A 498 1.89 -6.67 -10.69
N TYR A 499 1.29 -7.54 -9.86
CA TYR A 499 2.04 -8.48 -9.03
C TYR A 499 2.85 -9.48 -9.87
N PHE A 500 2.23 -10.09 -10.88
CA PHE A 500 2.91 -11.08 -11.72
C PHE A 500 3.92 -10.46 -12.69
N ASP A 501 3.69 -9.24 -13.20
CA ASP A 501 4.68 -8.49 -13.98
C ASP A 501 5.92 -8.18 -13.11
N ASN A 502 5.70 -7.65 -11.91
CA ASN A 502 6.78 -7.41 -10.95
C ASN A 502 7.51 -8.71 -10.56
N ARG A 503 6.77 -9.80 -10.35
CA ARG A 503 7.34 -11.13 -10.07
C ARG A 503 8.18 -11.66 -11.23
N SER A 504 7.76 -11.40 -12.46
CA SER A 504 8.47 -11.79 -13.69
C SER A 504 9.85 -11.14 -13.78
N ASN A 505 9.90 -9.83 -13.51
CA ASN A 505 11.14 -9.07 -13.39
C ASN A 505 11.99 -9.58 -12.23
N TYR A 506 11.38 -9.74 -11.06
CA TYR A 506 12.06 -10.19 -9.86
C TYR A 506 12.79 -11.54 -10.05
N LEU A 507 12.12 -12.51 -10.69
CA LEU A 507 12.67 -13.85 -10.94
C LEU A 507 13.61 -13.91 -12.15
N ASN A 508 13.78 -12.82 -12.90
CA ASN A 508 14.44 -12.84 -14.21
C ASN A 508 13.83 -13.92 -15.13
N THR A 509 12.50 -14.00 -15.19
CA THR A 509 11.75 -15.06 -15.91
C THR A 509 12.25 -15.22 -17.34
N ARG A 510 12.57 -14.11 -18.02
CA ARG A 510 13.19 -14.12 -19.36
C ARG A 510 14.43 -15.02 -19.43
N MET A 511 15.41 -14.80 -18.55
CA MET A 511 16.64 -15.60 -18.51
C MET A 511 16.38 -17.03 -18.04
N ARG A 512 15.48 -17.22 -17.08
CA ARG A 512 15.14 -18.56 -16.55
C ARG A 512 14.48 -19.45 -17.61
N LEU A 513 13.50 -18.94 -18.34
CA LEU A 513 12.82 -19.69 -19.40
C LEU A 513 13.78 -20.02 -20.55
N ARG A 514 14.69 -19.11 -20.89
CA ARG A 514 15.78 -19.36 -21.85
C ARG A 514 16.76 -20.46 -21.39
N GLN A 515 16.83 -20.79 -20.11
CA GLN A 515 17.73 -21.82 -19.58
C GLN A 515 16.97 -23.04 -19.04
N HIS A 516 15.63 -23.06 -19.11
CA HIS A 516 14.81 -24.08 -18.48
C HIS A 516 15.04 -25.48 -19.12
N PRO A 517 15.38 -26.52 -18.33
CA PRO A 517 15.83 -27.81 -18.88
C PRO A 517 14.86 -28.44 -19.87
N TRP A 518 13.55 -28.40 -19.58
CA TRP A 518 12.53 -28.97 -20.45
C TRP A 518 12.32 -28.13 -21.72
N LEU A 519 12.44 -26.80 -21.64
CA LEU A 519 12.32 -25.95 -22.83
C LEU A 519 13.55 -26.11 -23.73
N LYS A 520 14.73 -26.40 -23.16
CA LYS A 520 15.90 -26.77 -23.95
C LYS A 520 15.73 -28.09 -24.68
N ALA A 521 15.04 -29.06 -24.06
CA ALA A 521 14.79 -30.36 -24.65
C ALA A 521 13.76 -30.29 -25.80
N ILE A 522 12.74 -29.43 -25.67
CA ILE A 522 11.61 -29.37 -26.61
C ILE A 522 11.82 -28.34 -27.74
N PHE A 523 12.43 -27.18 -27.45
CA PHE A 523 12.46 -26.05 -28.38
C PHE A 523 13.89 -25.63 -28.79
N PRO A 524 14.10 -25.25 -30.08
CA PRO A 524 15.30 -24.55 -30.52
C PRO A 524 15.49 -23.21 -29.79
N LEU A 525 16.74 -22.72 -29.75
CA LEU A 525 17.09 -21.47 -29.05
C LEU A 525 16.23 -20.28 -29.48
N SER A 526 16.03 -20.08 -30.78
CA SER A 526 15.27 -18.94 -31.32
C SER A 526 13.80 -18.94 -30.89
N VAL A 527 13.15 -20.11 -30.86
CA VAL A 527 11.76 -20.25 -30.40
C VAL A 527 11.69 -20.04 -28.89
N ARG A 528 12.66 -20.58 -28.15
CA ARG A 528 12.73 -20.43 -26.69
C ARG A 528 12.96 -18.98 -26.27
N GLU A 529 13.77 -18.23 -27.01
CA GLU A 529 13.96 -16.79 -26.76
C GLU A 529 12.69 -16.01 -26.99
N LYS A 530 12.02 -16.21 -28.13
CA LYS A 530 10.72 -15.57 -28.42
C LYS A 530 9.66 -15.93 -27.37
N PHE A 531 9.58 -17.20 -26.98
CA PHE A 531 8.66 -17.65 -25.93
C PHE A 531 8.98 -17.00 -24.58
N ALA A 532 10.25 -16.98 -24.19
CA ALA A 532 10.68 -16.38 -22.94
C ALA A 532 10.42 -14.87 -22.89
N ASP A 533 10.64 -14.16 -24.01
CA ASP A 533 10.37 -12.74 -24.13
C ASP A 533 8.87 -12.48 -24.06
N TYR A 534 8.07 -13.22 -24.84
CA TYR A 534 6.60 -13.12 -24.81
C TYR A 534 6.02 -13.37 -23.42
N VAL A 535 6.43 -14.46 -22.76
CA VAL A 535 5.95 -14.76 -21.40
C VAL A 535 6.41 -13.68 -20.43
N HIS A 536 7.67 -13.26 -20.48
CA HIS A 536 8.17 -12.23 -19.56
C HIS A 536 7.38 -10.92 -19.67
N ASP A 537 7.10 -10.50 -20.90
CA ASP A 537 6.46 -9.22 -21.20
C ASP A 537 4.93 -9.27 -20.98
N ASN A 538 4.30 -10.45 -21.02
CA ASN A 538 2.83 -10.59 -21.00
C ASN A 538 2.27 -11.41 -19.82
N ILE A 539 3.09 -11.99 -18.94
CA ILE A 539 2.61 -12.92 -17.90
C ILE A 539 1.61 -12.27 -16.93
N GLY A 540 1.80 -11.01 -16.54
CA GLY A 540 0.82 -10.32 -15.70
C GLY A 540 -0.50 -10.14 -16.41
N SER A 541 -0.49 -9.73 -17.69
CA SER A 541 -1.72 -9.61 -18.48
C SER A 541 -2.42 -10.96 -18.67
N ILE A 542 -1.69 -12.04 -18.91
CA ILE A 542 -2.23 -13.40 -19.03
C ILE A 542 -2.89 -13.82 -17.72
N ILE A 543 -2.16 -13.77 -16.60
CA ILE A 543 -2.68 -14.21 -15.31
C ILE A 543 -3.77 -13.27 -14.79
N GLY A 544 -3.68 -11.97 -15.08
CA GLY A 544 -4.71 -11.00 -14.74
C GLY A 544 -6.02 -11.28 -15.47
N ASN A 545 -5.99 -11.60 -16.77
CA ASN A 545 -7.19 -12.00 -17.53
C ASN A 545 -7.76 -13.34 -17.04
N LEU A 546 -6.90 -14.34 -16.82
CA LEU A 546 -7.30 -15.62 -16.25
C LEU A 546 -7.96 -15.45 -14.88
N GLY A 547 -7.31 -14.70 -13.99
CA GLY A 547 -7.77 -14.41 -12.65
C GLY A 547 -9.09 -13.62 -12.65
N PHE A 548 -9.25 -12.66 -13.57
CA PHE A 548 -10.52 -11.95 -13.73
C PHE A 548 -11.68 -12.92 -14.02
N GLY A 549 -11.54 -13.77 -15.04
CA GLY A 549 -12.59 -14.73 -15.38
C GLY A 549 -12.86 -15.75 -14.26
N MET A 550 -11.82 -16.25 -13.59
CA MET A 550 -11.96 -17.14 -12.44
C MET A 550 -12.73 -16.48 -11.30
N LEU A 551 -12.43 -15.21 -10.98
CA LEU A 551 -13.15 -14.44 -9.94
C LEU A 551 -14.63 -14.25 -10.30
N LEU A 552 -14.95 -14.03 -11.59
CA LEU A 552 -16.33 -13.94 -12.05
C LEU A 552 -17.12 -15.24 -11.79
N GLY A 553 -16.54 -16.41 -12.06
CA GLY A 553 -17.21 -17.70 -11.84
C GLY A 553 -17.29 -18.12 -10.37
N ILE A 554 -16.19 -17.93 -9.62
CA ILE A 554 -16.10 -18.36 -8.21
C ILE A 554 -16.99 -17.52 -7.28
N THR A 555 -17.34 -16.29 -7.65
CA THR A 555 -18.15 -15.42 -6.77
C THR A 555 -19.50 -16.04 -6.40
N GLY A 556 -20.15 -16.76 -7.31
CA GLY A 556 -21.38 -17.51 -7.00
C GLY A 556 -21.16 -18.62 -5.96
N VAL A 557 -19.99 -19.28 -5.99
CA VAL A 557 -19.60 -20.30 -5.02
C VAL A 557 -19.35 -19.69 -3.64
N ILE A 558 -18.67 -18.53 -3.58
CA ILE A 558 -18.45 -17.79 -2.34
C ILE A 558 -19.80 -17.36 -1.73
N GLY A 559 -20.73 -16.86 -2.56
CA GLY A 559 -22.09 -16.53 -2.12
C GLY A 559 -22.81 -17.74 -1.53
N TYR A 560 -22.74 -18.88 -2.21
CA TYR A 560 -23.31 -20.14 -1.75
C TYR A 560 -22.78 -20.56 -0.37
N TRP A 561 -21.46 -20.50 -0.14
CA TRP A 561 -20.87 -20.87 1.16
C TRP A 561 -21.18 -19.87 2.29
N LEU A 562 -21.34 -18.59 1.96
CA LEU A 562 -21.69 -17.55 2.94
C LEU A 562 -23.21 -17.42 3.18
N GLY A 563 -24.04 -18.15 2.43
CA GLY A 563 -25.49 -17.98 2.46
C GLY A 563 -25.96 -16.63 1.91
N LEU A 564 -25.14 -15.97 1.08
CA LEU A 564 -25.41 -14.67 0.48
C LEU A 564 -25.79 -14.83 -1.01
N PRO A 565 -26.78 -14.08 -1.52
CA PRO A 565 -27.15 -14.13 -2.94
C PRO A 565 -26.14 -13.33 -3.79
N LEU A 566 -24.87 -13.73 -3.79
CA LEU A 566 -23.84 -13.09 -4.61
C LEU A 566 -23.94 -13.55 -6.06
N ASP A 567 -24.05 -12.60 -6.96
CA ASP A 567 -24.00 -12.79 -8.41
C ASP A 567 -23.13 -11.68 -9.03
N ILE A 568 -22.80 -11.79 -10.32
CA ILE A 568 -22.02 -10.79 -11.03
C ILE A 568 -22.68 -10.40 -12.34
N ARG A 569 -22.63 -9.09 -12.62
CA ARG A 569 -23.14 -8.48 -13.85
C ARG A 569 -22.02 -7.73 -14.53
N HIS A 570 -21.62 -8.22 -15.69
CA HIS A 570 -20.61 -7.57 -16.52
C HIS A 570 -21.23 -7.23 -17.87
N VAL A 571 -21.04 -5.99 -18.32
CA VAL A 571 -21.69 -5.44 -19.51
C VAL A 571 -21.67 -6.39 -20.70
N ALA A 572 -20.50 -6.94 -21.03
CA ALA A 572 -20.34 -7.74 -22.23
C ALA A 572 -21.09 -9.09 -22.17
N PHE A 573 -21.12 -9.78 -21.02
CA PHE A 573 -21.89 -11.01 -20.86
C PHE A 573 -23.38 -10.73 -20.81
N SER A 574 -23.79 -9.65 -20.14
CA SER A 574 -25.19 -9.21 -20.13
C SER A 574 -25.68 -8.89 -21.54
N SER A 575 -24.85 -8.28 -22.40
CA SER A 575 -25.17 -8.06 -23.82
C SER A 575 -25.41 -9.36 -24.59
N ALA A 576 -24.52 -10.35 -24.45
CA ALA A 576 -24.68 -11.65 -25.10
C ALA A 576 -25.96 -12.37 -24.62
N ASN A 577 -26.21 -12.38 -23.31
CA ASN A 577 -27.38 -13.01 -22.72
C ASN A 577 -28.69 -12.37 -23.20
N VAL A 578 -28.73 -11.04 -23.35
CA VAL A 578 -29.87 -10.33 -23.96
C VAL A 578 -30.07 -10.77 -25.41
N GLY A 579 -29.00 -10.91 -26.18
CA GLY A 579 -29.08 -11.42 -27.56
C GLY A 579 -29.72 -12.80 -27.65
N TYR A 580 -29.34 -13.73 -26.77
CA TYR A 580 -29.98 -15.05 -26.67
C TYR A 580 -31.44 -14.98 -26.24
N ALA A 581 -31.76 -14.14 -25.25
CA ALA A 581 -33.11 -13.99 -24.71
C ALA A 581 -34.10 -13.42 -25.73
N VAL A 582 -33.70 -12.37 -26.46
CA VAL A 582 -34.56 -11.68 -27.43
C VAL A 582 -35.02 -12.60 -28.55
N VAL A 583 -34.14 -13.47 -29.03
CA VAL A 583 -34.48 -14.42 -30.10
C VAL A 583 -35.27 -15.62 -29.56
N SER A 584 -34.95 -16.10 -28.35
CA SER A 584 -35.60 -17.30 -27.79
C SER A 584 -37.09 -17.11 -27.48
N GLU A 585 -37.51 -15.90 -27.08
CA GLU A 585 -38.93 -15.57 -26.83
C GLU A 585 -39.52 -14.51 -27.80
N SER A 586 -38.81 -14.17 -28.87
CA SER A 586 -39.25 -13.13 -29.83
C SER A 586 -39.68 -11.83 -29.13
N LEU A 587 -38.82 -11.34 -28.23
CA LEU A 587 -39.12 -10.17 -27.40
C LEU A 587 -39.32 -8.91 -28.28
N GLY A 588 -40.32 -8.10 -27.93
CA GLY A 588 -40.62 -6.87 -28.68
C GLY A 588 -39.51 -5.81 -28.60
N TRP A 589 -39.50 -4.89 -29.57
CA TRP A 589 -38.48 -3.83 -29.69
C TRP A 589 -38.34 -2.95 -28.44
N GLN A 590 -39.43 -2.73 -27.71
CA GLN A 590 -39.43 -1.98 -26.45
C GLN A 590 -38.58 -2.66 -25.37
N VAL A 591 -38.71 -3.98 -25.21
CA VAL A 591 -37.95 -4.78 -24.24
C VAL A 591 -36.47 -4.81 -24.62
N LEU A 592 -36.16 -4.90 -25.92
CA LEU A 592 -34.78 -4.83 -26.40
C LEU A 592 -34.15 -3.46 -26.08
N LEU A 593 -34.83 -2.35 -26.37
CA LEU A 593 -34.30 -1.01 -26.08
C LEU A 593 -34.09 -0.78 -24.58
N GLN A 594 -35.04 -1.23 -23.76
CA GLN A 594 -34.92 -1.22 -22.31
C GLN A 594 -33.73 -2.06 -21.83
N SER A 595 -33.56 -3.26 -22.39
CA SER A 595 -32.46 -4.17 -22.04
C SER A 595 -31.11 -3.57 -22.39
N ILE A 596 -30.99 -2.91 -23.56
CA ILE A 596 -29.78 -2.19 -23.95
C ILE A 596 -29.47 -1.08 -22.94
N CYS A 597 -30.47 -0.29 -22.53
CA CYS A 597 -30.29 0.75 -21.52
C CYS A 597 -29.75 0.17 -20.19
N PHE A 598 -30.35 -0.92 -19.72
CA PHE A 598 -29.92 -1.60 -18.49
C PHE A 598 -28.51 -2.18 -18.58
N VAL A 599 -28.16 -2.78 -19.71
CA VAL A 599 -26.80 -3.27 -20.00
C VAL A 599 -25.78 -2.13 -20.00
N LEU A 600 -26.11 -0.97 -20.58
CA LEU A 600 -25.24 0.21 -20.53
C LEU A 600 -25.09 0.76 -19.11
N MET A 601 -26.13 0.72 -18.27
CA MET A 601 -26.02 1.08 -16.85
C MET A 601 -25.08 0.14 -16.09
N ILE A 602 -25.15 -1.18 -16.34
CA ILE A 602 -24.19 -2.15 -15.80
C ILE A 602 -22.77 -1.77 -16.18
N GLY A 603 -22.54 -1.48 -17.46
CA GLY A 603 -21.22 -1.06 -17.96
C GLY A 603 -20.71 0.23 -17.33
N ALA A 604 -21.58 1.21 -17.13
CA ALA A 604 -21.23 2.45 -16.43
C ALA A 604 -20.79 2.18 -14.98
N VAL A 605 -21.48 1.29 -14.26
CA VAL A 605 -21.09 0.92 -12.89
C VAL A 605 -19.77 0.12 -12.88
N ASN A 606 -19.61 -0.86 -13.78
CA ASN A 606 -18.35 -1.61 -13.92
C ASN A 606 -17.16 -0.64 -14.11
N LEU A 607 -17.34 0.36 -14.97
CA LEU A 607 -16.36 1.40 -15.30
C LEU A 607 -16.05 2.30 -14.10
N ILE A 608 -17.08 2.90 -13.48
CA ILE A 608 -16.92 3.88 -12.40
C ILE A 608 -16.24 3.24 -11.19
N VAL A 609 -16.68 2.04 -10.80
CA VAL A 609 -16.14 1.37 -9.60
C VAL A 609 -14.68 0.96 -9.82
N SER A 610 -14.36 0.33 -10.95
CA SER A 610 -12.99 -0.10 -11.26
C SER A 610 -12.03 1.08 -11.38
N PHE A 611 -12.43 2.15 -12.09
CA PHE A 611 -11.62 3.36 -12.24
C PHE A 611 -11.38 4.06 -10.90
N SER A 612 -12.43 4.26 -10.10
CA SER A 612 -12.35 4.98 -8.82
C SER A 612 -11.45 4.27 -7.81
N LEU A 613 -11.57 2.95 -7.68
CA LEU A 613 -10.72 2.15 -6.78
C LEU A 613 -9.26 2.18 -7.23
N THR A 614 -9.01 2.03 -8.53
CA THR A 614 -7.64 2.03 -9.06
C THR A 614 -7.00 3.40 -8.88
N LEU A 615 -7.74 4.48 -9.16
CA LEU A 615 -7.24 5.83 -9.02
C LEU A 615 -6.97 6.19 -7.56
N TRP A 616 -7.85 5.81 -6.64
CA TRP A 616 -7.67 6.03 -5.20
C TRP A 616 -6.37 5.41 -4.71
N ILE A 617 -6.07 4.17 -5.12
CA ILE A 617 -4.81 3.50 -4.77
C ILE A 617 -3.62 4.16 -5.46
N ALA A 618 -3.72 4.47 -6.75
CA ALA A 618 -2.64 5.06 -7.53
C ALA A 618 -2.19 6.43 -6.97
N LEU A 619 -3.14 7.27 -6.55
CA LEU A 619 -2.88 8.55 -5.90
C LEU A 619 -2.18 8.36 -4.55
N ARG A 620 -2.68 7.42 -3.75
CA ARG A 620 -2.11 7.09 -2.44
C ARG A 620 -0.69 6.52 -2.55
N SER A 621 -0.35 5.80 -3.63
CA SER A 621 1.03 5.37 -3.93
C SER A 621 2.01 6.52 -3.98
N ARG A 622 1.58 7.61 -4.62
CA ARG A 622 2.44 8.73 -5.00
C ARG A 622 2.47 9.80 -3.91
N ASN A 623 1.76 9.60 -2.79
CA ASN A 623 1.45 10.63 -1.78
C ASN A 623 0.88 11.91 -2.41
N THR A 624 0.15 11.76 -3.50
CA THR A 624 -0.52 12.87 -4.17
C THR A 624 -1.99 12.79 -3.86
N GLU A 625 -2.59 13.92 -3.53
CA GLU A 625 -4.03 14.05 -3.36
C GLU A 625 -4.56 15.04 -4.39
N ILE A 626 -5.85 14.92 -4.71
CA ILE A 626 -6.53 15.89 -5.58
C ILE A 626 -7.26 16.85 -4.65
N ASP A 627 -6.83 18.11 -4.61
CA ASP A 627 -7.40 19.11 -3.68
C ASP A 627 -8.87 19.40 -3.98
N SER A 628 -9.24 19.41 -5.26
CA SER A 628 -10.61 19.75 -5.68
C SER A 628 -11.08 18.94 -6.89
N TRP A 629 -11.72 17.80 -6.60
CA TRP A 629 -12.49 17.04 -7.59
C TRP A 629 -13.55 17.89 -8.30
N ARG A 630 -14.12 18.88 -7.60
CA ARG A 630 -15.14 19.78 -8.15
C ARG A 630 -14.58 20.63 -9.28
N GLU A 631 -13.33 21.07 -9.21
CA GLU A 631 -12.72 21.88 -10.27
C GLU A 631 -12.42 21.07 -11.52
N ILE A 632 -11.89 19.85 -11.37
CA ILE A 632 -11.68 18.94 -12.49
C ILE A 632 -13.02 18.62 -13.17
N LEU A 633 -14.07 18.34 -12.39
CA LEU A 633 -15.41 18.10 -12.91
C LEU A 633 -16.02 19.34 -13.58
N LYS A 634 -15.75 20.56 -13.09
CA LYS A 634 -16.15 21.80 -13.77
C LYS A 634 -15.45 21.94 -15.12
N CYS A 635 -14.13 21.73 -15.19
CA CYS A 635 -13.39 21.75 -16.46
C CYS A 635 -13.90 20.67 -17.42
N LEU A 636 -14.18 19.46 -16.92
CA LEU A 636 -14.80 18.39 -17.70
C LEU A 636 -16.16 18.83 -18.25
N TRP A 637 -17.02 19.41 -17.42
CA TRP A 637 -18.31 19.93 -17.85
C TRP A 637 -18.18 21.06 -18.87
N GLU A 638 -17.20 21.94 -18.73
CA GLU A 638 -16.90 22.97 -19.72
C GLU A 638 -16.49 22.37 -21.06
N ILE A 639 -15.63 21.34 -21.08
CA ILE A 639 -15.25 20.64 -22.30
C ILE A 639 -16.49 19.99 -22.94
N ILE A 640 -17.29 19.29 -22.14
CA ILE A 640 -18.51 18.59 -22.61
C ILE A 640 -19.52 19.59 -23.17
N ARG A 641 -19.78 20.71 -22.47
CA ARG A 641 -20.73 21.74 -22.90
C ARG A 641 -20.27 22.42 -24.18
N LYS A 642 -18.97 22.72 -24.31
CA LYS A 642 -18.41 23.32 -25.53
C LYS A 642 -18.35 22.32 -26.68
N ARG A 643 -18.17 21.02 -26.39
CA ARG A 643 -17.91 19.97 -27.39
C ARG A 643 -18.53 18.63 -26.97
N PRO A 644 -19.87 18.47 -27.04
CA PRO A 644 -20.52 17.24 -26.59
C PRO A 644 -20.11 16.01 -27.41
N LEU A 645 -19.83 16.20 -28.71
CA LEU A 645 -19.37 15.11 -29.59
C LEU A 645 -17.95 14.63 -29.27
N SER A 646 -17.13 15.40 -28.55
CA SER A 646 -15.76 15.00 -28.21
C SER A 646 -15.68 13.85 -27.20
N LEU A 647 -16.76 13.62 -26.44
CA LEU A 647 -16.93 12.47 -25.54
C LEU A 647 -17.02 11.15 -26.30
N PHE A 648 -17.59 11.16 -27.50
CA PHE A 648 -17.91 9.93 -28.23
C PHE A 648 -17.11 9.78 -29.50
N LEU A 649 -16.73 10.87 -30.17
CA LEU A 649 -16.04 10.86 -31.46
C LEU A 649 -14.70 11.60 -31.37
N PRO A 650 -13.67 11.13 -32.08
CA PRO A 650 -12.39 11.83 -32.21
C PRO A 650 -12.57 13.01 -33.18
N VAL A 651 -13.16 14.10 -32.69
CA VAL A 651 -13.23 15.36 -33.43
C VAL A 651 -11.85 16.01 -33.36
N GLN A 652 -11.02 15.75 -34.37
CA GLN A 652 -9.72 16.42 -34.50
C GLN A 652 -9.92 17.93 -34.63
N LEU A 653 -9.13 18.68 -33.86
CA LEU A 653 -8.88 20.09 -34.12
C LEU A 653 -8.27 20.21 -35.53
N ASN A 654 -8.87 21.02 -36.40
CA ASN A 654 -8.02 21.81 -37.29
C ASN A 654 -7.15 22.67 -36.37
N LYS A 655 -5.84 22.61 -36.63
CA LYS A 655 -4.73 23.13 -35.81
C LYS A 655 -5.00 24.43 -35.07
#